data_AF-A0A960HMD9-F1
#
_entry.id   AF-A0A960HMD9-F1
#
_cell.length_a   1.000
_cell.length_b   1.000
_cell.length_c   1.000
_cell.angle_alpha   90.00
_cell.angle_beta   90.00
_cell.angle_gamma   90.00
#
_symmetry.space_group_name_H-M   'P 1'
#
loop_
_entity.id
_entity.type
_entity.pdbx_description
1 polymer ?
#
loop_
_entity_poly.entity_id
_entity_poly.type
_entity_poly.pdbx_seq_one_letter_code
_entity_poly.pdbx_strand_id
1 'polypeptide(L)'
;TEVTQFGAWLPNHLDLFAVGMAMAVLAVERADGGPARGLADRVEGLFARRGAAEASVAVAIGVLALAGYGLGLSRTDLTYGRTGEFARHLSYLVVAAALVAPTVFGREARSGYRTFLRTRPMQYLGKISYGIYLWQILVIGRWVSSPFAPDGIPDPARHPGMQFNVGFWSTLAWTFVVTVLLATISWYAVERPWLRHKDRPLGLFWAGTWTVALASFATRIWSFGTVLERNPGNGDPFFYHAQANMLADGVGFGEPIQWLTEGRFVHSAIHPPLFTLWLTPASLLGARGYLSHKTMAALAGVAVVVIGALLVRRLAGDRAGVIAAVLLALYPNLWIIDGTLWPEGLYTALVGLALLAAYRWRDHPTWWGSVGLGAAVGLSVLTRGEALLLLPMLCLPLVVAARKAVPDWWKHGLVMAAVAGGLVLPWTIRNVVVFEEFVPVSTNSDEVLYYANCPDTYDGPLIGYWSFGCQQRARAEREAAGLPPDPPGDESQRAKGWGDLGREYALDHTDRWPAVVVARVTRAWDLQHSDNTALALQLEGRPRDWTERGQWAWWVLLVPGIAGLVVLRRRGVAIWPLVSMLAMVTVTAVAVYGHPRFRTVGDLVIVLGAGVALDAVLPGRRGAPEAADDTADPTPEPA
;
A
#
# COMPACT_ATOMS: atom_id res chain seq x y z
N THR A 1 10.20 -18.65 21.34
CA THR A 1 11.32 -18.87 20.40
C THR A 1 11.14 -17.89 19.26
N GLU A 2 11.95 -16.83 19.25
CA GLU A 2 11.90 -15.80 18.22
C GLU A 2 12.23 -16.43 16.86
N VAL A 3 11.20 -16.69 16.05
CA VAL A 3 11.38 -16.87 14.62
C VAL A 3 11.82 -15.52 14.10
N THR A 4 13.12 -15.26 14.16
CA THR A 4 13.65 -14.05 13.55
C THR A 4 13.33 -14.13 12.07
N GLN A 5 12.59 -13.14 11.58
CA GLN A 5 12.28 -12.90 10.17
C GLN A 5 13.54 -12.83 9.26
N PHE A 6 14.75 -12.91 9.85
CA PHE A 6 16.04 -13.11 9.18
C PHE A 6 16.17 -14.42 8.39
N GLY A 7 15.36 -15.45 8.65
CA GLY A 7 15.42 -16.71 7.87
C GLY A 7 15.10 -16.52 6.37
N ALA A 8 14.33 -15.48 6.02
CA ALA A 8 13.95 -15.14 4.64
C ALA A 8 14.84 -14.05 4.00
N TRP A 9 15.92 -13.64 4.67
CA TRP A 9 16.78 -12.54 4.22
C TRP A 9 17.82 -13.03 3.19
N LEU A 10 18.19 -12.14 2.25
CA LEU A 10 19.15 -12.46 1.18
C LEU A 10 20.50 -13.01 1.72
N PRO A 11 21.09 -12.48 2.81
CA PRO A 11 22.31 -13.02 3.39
C PRO A 11 22.24 -14.51 3.75
N ASN A 12 21.06 -15.01 4.12
CA ASN A 12 20.87 -16.42 4.49
C ASN A 12 20.96 -17.38 3.29
N HIS A 13 20.87 -16.86 2.06
CA HIS A 13 20.87 -17.65 0.81
C HIS A 13 22.02 -17.26 -0.13
N LEU A 14 23.05 -16.57 0.40
CA LEU A 14 24.20 -16.11 -0.38
C LEU A 14 24.99 -17.26 -1.02
N ASP A 15 25.00 -18.43 -0.39
CA ASP A 15 25.61 -19.65 -0.91
C ASP A 15 24.97 -20.10 -2.23
N LEU A 16 23.63 -20.20 -2.27
CA LEU A 16 22.86 -20.54 -3.46
C LEU A 16 23.05 -19.49 -4.56
N PHE A 17 23.01 -18.21 -4.19
CA PHE A 17 23.23 -17.10 -5.13
C PHE A 17 24.65 -17.13 -5.70
N ALA A 18 25.67 -17.31 -4.87
CA ALA A 18 27.08 -17.34 -5.29
C ALA A 18 27.36 -18.49 -6.26
N VAL A 19 26.84 -19.69 -6.01
CA VAL A 19 27.01 -20.83 -6.93
C VAL A 19 26.28 -20.61 -8.25
N GLY A 20 25.06 -20.06 -8.21
CA GLY A 20 24.32 -19.68 -9.42
C GLY A 20 25.09 -18.65 -10.27
N MET A 21 25.59 -17.60 -9.63
CA MET A 21 26.41 -16.57 -10.28
C MET A 21 27.73 -17.12 -10.81
N ALA A 22 28.41 -18.00 -10.08
CA ALA A 22 29.63 -18.65 -10.54
C ALA A 22 29.39 -19.46 -11.83
N MET A 23 28.28 -20.22 -11.91
CA MET A 23 27.91 -20.93 -13.15
C MET A 23 27.63 -19.97 -14.31
N ALA A 24 26.94 -18.86 -14.05
CA ALA A 24 26.66 -17.83 -15.07
C ALA A 24 27.94 -17.16 -15.58
N VAL A 25 28.85 -16.78 -14.69
CA VAL A 25 30.16 -16.21 -15.04
C VAL A 25 30.97 -17.20 -15.87
N LEU A 26 31.05 -18.47 -15.48
CA LEU A 26 31.75 -19.49 -16.26
C LEU A 26 31.16 -19.68 -17.67
N ALA A 27 29.84 -19.58 -17.81
CA ALA A 27 29.18 -19.67 -19.12
C ALA A 27 29.53 -18.48 -20.02
N VAL A 28 29.59 -17.26 -19.46
CA VAL A 28 29.98 -16.03 -20.19
C VAL A 28 31.46 -16.04 -20.52
N GLU A 29 32.33 -16.35 -19.56
CA GLU A 29 33.78 -16.46 -19.74
C GLU A 29 34.17 -17.44 -20.85
N ARG A 30 33.42 -18.54 -20.98
CA ARG A 30 33.57 -19.48 -22.11
C ARG A 30 33.19 -18.85 -23.45
N ALA A 31 32.08 -18.12 -23.50
CA ALA A 31 31.54 -17.51 -24.71
C ALA A 31 32.44 -16.35 -25.21
N ASP A 32 32.93 -15.52 -24.29
CA ASP A 32 33.71 -14.32 -24.59
C ASP A 32 35.22 -14.57 -24.61
N GLY A 33 35.66 -15.78 -24.26
CA GLY A 33 37.07 -16.16 -24.27
C GLY A 33 37.90 -15.58 -23.11
N GLY A 34 37.28 -15.38 -21.96
CA GLY A 34 37.91 -14.75 -20.79
C GLY A 34 38.87 -15.65 -20.00
N PRO A 35 39.49 -15.11 -18.92
CA PRO A 35 40.49 -15.80 -18.11
C PRO A 35 40.06 -17.16 -17.54
N ALA A 36 38.77 -17.37 -17.27
CA ALA A 36 38.27 -18.61 -16.67
C ALA A 36 37.85 -19.68 -17.71
N ARG A 37 38.07 -19.42 -19.01
CA ARG A 37 37.68 -20.32 -20.10
C ARG A 37 38.15 -21.77 -19.91
N GLY A 38 39.39 -21.98 -19.50
CA GLY A 38 39.94 -23.34 -19.31
C GLY A 38 39.20 -24.16 -18.25
N LEU A 39 38.68 -23.50 -17.20
CA LEU A 39 37.83 -24.14 -16.21
C LEU A 39 36.43 -24.43 -16.79
N ALA A 40 35.84 -23.46 -17.49
CA ALA A 40 34.54 -23.64 -18.13
C ALA A 40 34.55 -24.74 -19.21
N ASP A 41 35.65 -24.89 -19.95
CA ASP A 41 35.86 -25.97 -20.93
C ASP A 41 35.90 -27.35 -20.28
N ARG A 42 36.52 -27.48 -19.09
CA ARG A 42 36.52 -28.74 -18.34
C ARG A 42 35.14 -29.11 -17.83
N VAL A 43 34.39 -28.13 -17.31
CA VAL A 43 33.02 -28.35 -16.81
C VAL A 43 32.08 -28.71 -17.97
N GLU A 44 32.18 -28.02 -19.10
CA GLU A 44 31.45 -28.40 -20.32
C GLU A 44 31.81 -29.82 -20.76
N GLY A 45 33.10 -30.15 -20.82
CA GLY A 45 33.58 -31.47 -21.21
C GLY A 45 33.08 -32.59 -20.28
N LEU A 46 32.89 -32.29 -18.99
CA LEU A 46 32.28 -33.22 -18.03
C LEU A 46 30.81 -33.49 -18.38
N PHE A 47 30.02 -32.44 -18.58
CA PHE A 47 28.58 -32.53 -18.88
C PHE A 47 28.26 -32.87 -20.35
N ALA A 48 29.27 -32.88 -21.21
CA ALA A 48 29.20 -33.40 -22.58
C ALA A 48 29.27 -34.94 -22.64
N ARG A 49 29.75 -35.59 -21.57
CA ARG A 49 29.80 -37.07 -21.50
C ARG A 49 28.40 -37.66 -21.44
N ARG A 50 28.21 -38.78 -22.15
CA ARG A 50 26.94 -39.53 -22.11
C ARG A 50 26.66 -40.00 -20.68
N GLY A 51 25.46 -39.73 -20.17
CA GLY A 51 25.05 -40.13 -18.82
C GLY A 51 25.44 -39.13 -17.71
N ALA A 52 26.24 -38.09 -17.99
CA ALA A 52 26.70 -37.16 -16.96
C ALA A 52 25.55 -36.31 -16.39
N ALA A 53 24.61 -35.89 -17.24
CA ALA A 53 23.43 -35.15 -16.78
C ALA A 53 22.53 -36.02 -15.90
N GLU A 54 22.31 -37.28 -16.28
CA GLU A 54 21.55 -38.25 -15.51
C GLU A 54 22.22 -38.57 -14.17
N ALA A 55 23.54 -38.73 -14.15
CA ALA A 55 24.32 -38.93 -12.93
C ALA A 55 24.20 -37.72 -12.00
N SER A 56 24.24 -36.50 -12.54
CA SER A 56 24.05 -35.26 -11.77
C SER A 56 22.66 -35.22 -11.13
N VAL A 57 21.60 -35.57 -11.86
CA VAL A 57 20.25 -35.66 -11.31
C VAL A 57 20.15 -36.77 -10.25
N ALA A 58 20.81 -37.91 -10.45
CA ALA A 58 20.85 -38.99 -9.46
C ALA A 58 21.53 -38.54 -8.16
N VAL A 59 22.59 -37.73 -8.23
CA VAL A 59 23.20 -37.09 -7.06
C VAL A 59 22.19 -36.20 -6.33
N ALA A 60 21.44 -35.36 -7.06
CA ALA A 60 20.42 -34.51 -6.46
C ALA A 60 19.35 -35.34 -5.72
N ILE A 61 18.84 -36.41 -6.33
CA ILE A 61 17.85 -37.31 -5.72
C ILE A 61 18.45 -38.01 -4.49
N GLY A 62 19.69 -38.50 -4.59
CA GLY A 62 20.38 -39.17 -3.49
C GLY A 62 20.58 -38.26 -2.28
N VAL A 63 21.00 -37.01 -2.50
CA VAL A 63 21.16 -36.01 -1.43
C VAL A 63 19.82 -35.63 -0.82
N LEU A 64 18.76 -35.48 -1.61
CA LEU A 64 17.42 -35.21 -1.11
C LEU A 64 16.91 -36.36 -0.22
N ALA A 65 17.12 -37.61 -0.64
CA ALA A 65 16.77 -38.79 0.15
C ALA A 65 17.62 -38.88 1.44
N LEU A 66 18.92 -38.62 1.35
CA LEU A 66 19.81 -38.59 2.52
C LEU A 66 19.36 -37.52 3.52
N ALA A 67 19.03 -36.31 3.05
CA ALA A 67 18.56 -35.23 3.90
C ALA A 67 17.20 -35.58 4.57
N GLY A 68 16.26 -36.16 3.82
CA GLY A 68 14.91 -36.46 4.32
C GLY A 68 14.76 -37.74 5.14
N TYR A 69 15.72 -38.68 5.05
CA TYR A 69 15.63 -39.99 5.71
C TYR A 69 16.88 -40.37 6.52
N GLY A 70 18.06 -39.87 6.16
CA GLY A 70 19.35 -40.29 6.76
C GLY A 70 19.97 -39.30 7.74
N LEU A 71 19.71 -38.00 7.59
CA LEU A 71 20.30 -36.96 8.45
C LEU A 71 19.48 -36.63 9.71
N GLY A 72 18.39 -37.35 9.96
CA GLY A 72 17.53 -37.12 11.13
C GLY A 72 16.83 -35.76 11.14
N LEU A 73 16.78 -35.06 10.00
CA LEU A 73 16.01 -33.83 9.86
C LEU A 73 14.51 -34.20 9.95
N SER A 74 13.86 -33.74 11.02
CA SER A 74 12.42 -33.90 11.22
C SER A 74 11.65 -33.37 10.01
N ARG A 75 10.65 -34.12 9.55
CA ARG A 75 9.80 -33.74 8.40
C ARG A 75 8.76 -32.68 8.75
N THR A 76 8.61 -32.39 10.04
CA THR A 76 7.60 -31.49 10.60
C THR A 76 8.21 -30.31 11.34
N ASP A 77 9.52 -30.30 11.56
CA ASP A 77 10.18 -29.15 12.21
C ASP A 77 10.64 -28.17 11.14
N LEU A 78 10.40 -26.88 11.42
CA LEU A 78 10.72 -25.78 10.50
C LEU A 78 12.00 -25.05 10.89
N THR A 79 12.53 -25.37 12.06
CA THR A 79 13.71 -24.76 12.64
C THR A 79 14.55 -25.85 13.26
N TYR A 80 15.81 -25.92 12.87
CA TYR A 80 16.76 -26.86 13.41
C TYR A 80 17.81 -26.12 14.27
N GLY A 81 18.54 -26.87 15.10
CA GLY A 81 19.77 -26.35 15.70
C GLY A 81 20.80 -25.99 14.62
N ARG A 82 21.84 -25.23 15.00
CA ARG A 82 22.89 -24.75 14.07
C ARG A 82 23.40 -25.80 13.09
N THR A 83 23.71 -27.01 13.57
CA THR A 83 24.22 -28.12 12.75
C THR A 83 23.17 -28.65 11.76
N GLY A 84 21.90 -28.74 12.20
CA GLY A 84 20.80 -29.19 11.35
C GLY A 84 20.46 -28.16 10.27
N GLU A 85 20.48 -26.86 10.60
CA GLU A 85 20.31 -25.79 9.62
C GLU A 85 21.44 -25.78 8.59
N PHE A 86 22.69 -25.95 9.01
CA PHE A 86 23.83 -26.04 8.09
C PHE A 86 23.69 -27.26 7.15
N ALA A 87 23.34 -28.43 7.69
CA ALA A 87 23.12 -29.64 6.90
C ALA A 87 21.97 -29.45 5.88
N ARG A 88 20.89 -28.78 6.29
CA ARG A 88 19.76 -28.44 5.41
C ARG A 88 20.20 -27.50 4.28
N HIS A 89 20.88 -26.40 4.60
CA HIS A 89 21.37 -25.44 3.60
C HIS A 89 22.33 -26.08 2.60
N LEU A 90 23.32 -26.83 3.07
CA LEU A 90 24.28 -27.53 2.22
C LEU A 90 23.60 -28.55 1.30
N SER A 91 22.62 -29.31 1.83
CA SER A 91 21.84 -30.26 1.03
C SER A 91 21.07 -29.56 -0.08
N TYR A 92 20.41 -28.44 0.22
CA TYR A 92 19.70 -27.63 -0.78
C TYR A 92 20.65 -27.05 -1.83
N LEU A 93 21.84 -26.60 -1.44
CA LEU A 93 22.86 -26.12 -2.35
C LEU A 93 23.31 -27.19 -3.35
N VAL A 94 23.63 -28.40 -2.85
CA VAL A 94 24.06 -29.52 -3.69
C VAL A 94 22.96 -29.95 -4.64
N VAL A 95 21.72 -30.06 -4.14
CA VAL A 95 20.55 -30.40 -4.98
C VAL A 95 20.34 -29.36 -6.08
N ALA A 96 20.35 -28.06 -5.74
CA ALA A 96 20.18 -26.99 -6.70
C ALA A 96 21.30 -26.98 -7.75
N ALA A 97 22.56 -27.06 -7.33
CA ALA A 97 23.71 -27.07 -8.24
C ALA A 97 23.68 -28.30 -9.18
N ALA A 98 23.36 -29.48 -8.66
CA ALA A 98 23.31 -30.72 -9.43
C ALA A 98 22.15 -30.76 -10.44
N LEU A 99 21.03 -30.08 -10.17
CA LEU A 99 19.93 -29.92 -11.13
C LEU A 99 20.21 -28.84 -12.17
N VAL A 100 20.82 -27.71 -11.78
CA VAL A 100 21.04 -26.56 -12.68
C VAL A 100 22.27 -26.74 -13.58
N ALA A 101 23.38 -27.27 -13.08
CA ALA A 101 24.62 -27.44 -13.84
C ALA A 101 24.44 -28.13 -15.22
N PRO A 102 23.72 -29.27 -15.34
CA PRO A 102 23.51 -29.91 -16.66
C PRO A 102 22.59 -29.13 -17.61
N THR A 103 21.90 -28.08 -17.14
CA THR A 103 21.11 -27.16 -17.99
C THR A 103 21.96 -26.04 -18.57
N VAL A 104 23.00 -25.62 -17.85
CA VAL A 104 23.95 -24.58 -18.27
C VAL A 104 25.03 -25.17 -19.18
N PHE A 105 25.62 -26.29 -18.77
CA PHE A 105 26.75 -26.93 -19.44
C PHE A 105 26.35 -28.20 -20.20
N GLY A 106 27.11 -28.52 -21.25
CA GLY A 106 27.01 -29.71 -22.08
C GLY A 106 25.82 -29.69 -23.06
N ARG A 107 25.34 -28.52 -23.47
CA ARG A 107 24.03 -28.34 -24.16
C ARG A 107 23.86 -29.16 -25.45
N GLU A 108 24.97 -29.50 -26.09
CA GLU A 108 25.02 -30.26 -27.34
C GLU A 108 24.93 -31.79 -27.12
N ALA A 109 25.22 -32.28 -25.91
CA ALA A 109 25.20 -33.70 -25.62
C ALA A 109 23.77 -34.24 -25.42
N ARG A 110 23.50 -35.41 -25.99
CA ARG A 110 22.21 -36.12 -25.87
C ARG A 110 22.02 -36.62 -24.42
N SER A 111 20.92 -36.20 -23.79
CA SER A 111 20.53 -36.58 -22.44
C SER A 111 19.00 -36.69 -22.34
N GLY A 112 18.52 -37.69 -21.59
CA GLY A 112 17.09 -37.87 -21.29
C GLY A 112 16.54 -36.72 -20.44
N TYR A 113 17.31 -36.24 -19.45
CA TYR A 113 16.96 -35.08 -18.63
C TYR A 113 16.76 -33.82 -19.47
N ARG A 114 17.70 -33.52 -20.38
CA ARG A 114 17.57 -32.37 -21.29
C ARG A 114 16.42 -32.55 -22.29
N THR A 115 16.19 -33.78 -22.75
CA THR A 115 15.05 -34.09 -23.64
C THR A 115 13.72 -33.82 -22.92
N PHE A 116 13.61 -34.17 -21.64
CA PHE A 116 12.47 -33.84 -20.79
C PHE A 116 12.29 -32.32 -20.62
N LEU A 117 13.36 -31.57 -20.31
CA LEU A 117 13.30 -30.11 -20.19
C LEU A 117 12.94 -29.39 -21.50
N ARG A 118 13.23 -30.00 -22.65
CA ARG A 118 12.86 -29.49 -23.98
C ARG A 118 11.39 -29.74 -24.34
N THR A 119 10.63 -30.49 -23.55
CA THR A 119 9.19 -30.66 -23.78
C THR A 119 8.44 -29.33 -23.68
N ARG A 120 7.34 -29.18 -24.43
CA ARG A 120 6.53 -27.94 -24.41
C ARG A 120 6.07 -27.53 -22.99
N PRO A 121 5.63 -28.46 -22.11
CA PRO A 121 5.25 -28.11 -20.75
C PRO A 121 6.42 -27.55 -19.92
N MET A 122 7.60 -28.18 -19.98
CA MET A 122 8.75 -27.71 -19.22
C MET A 122 9.28 -26.37 -19.72
N GLN A 123 9.28 -26.13 -21.03
CA GLN A 123 9.62 -24.82 -21.59
C GLN A 123 8.62 -23.74 -21.13
N TYR A 124 7.34 -24.07 -21.05
CA TYR A 124 6.31 -23.15 -20.56
C TYR A 124 6.50 -22.84 -19.07
N LEU A 125 6.71 -23.86 -18.22
CA LEU A 125 7.01 -23.65 -16.79
C LEU A 125 8.30 -22.85 -16.59
N GLY A 126 9.32 -23.08 -17.41
CA GLY A 126 10.55 -22.29 -17.40
C GLY A 126 10.29 -20.81 -17.71
N LYS A 127 9.40 -20.53 -18.67
CA LYS A 127 9.01 -19.16 -19.03
C LYS A 127 8.30 -18.42 -17.90
N ILE A 128 7.50 -19.11 -17.09
CA ILE A 128 6.77 -18.51 -15.95
C ILE A 128 7.44 -18.78 -14.60
N SER A 129 8.69 -19.26 -14.61
CA SER A 129 9.37 -19.79 -13.42
C SER A 129 9.54 -18.76 -12.30
N TYR A 130 9.75 -17.48 -12.66
CA TYR A 130 9.77 -16.38 -11.69
C TYR A 130 8.44 -16.25 -10.94
N GLY A 131 7.32 -16.27 -11.67
CA GLY A 131 5.98 -16.27 -11.07
C GLY A 131 5.74 -17.50 -10.17
N ILE A 132 6.22 -18.68 -10.58
CA ILE A 132 6.09 -19.89 -9.76
C ILE A 132 6.81 -19.71 -8.42
N TYR A 133 8.06 -19.23 -8.46
CA TYR A 133 8.84 -18.96 -7.26
C TYR A 133 8.17 -17.93 -6.34
N LEU A 134 7.59 -16.88 -6.93
CA LEU A 134 6.91 -15.81 -6.19
C LEU A 134 5.63 -16.28 -5.48
N TRP A 135 4.77 -17.03 -6.19
CA TRP A 135 3.42 -17.35 -5.71
C TRP A 135 3.35 -18.62 -4.85
N GLN A 136 4.24 -19.61 -5.08
CA GLN A 136 4.10 -20.93 -4.48
C GLN A 136 3.99 -20.92 -2.95
N ILE A 137 4.80 -20.10 -2.28
CA ILE A 137 4.85 -20.07 -0.81
C ILE A 137 3.58 -19.46 -0.21
N LEU A 138 2.99 -18.47 -0.89
CA LEU A 138 1.74 -17.84 -0.49
C LEU A 138 0.56 -18.80 -0.68
N VAL A 139 0.55 -19.55 -1.78
CA VAL A 139 -0.47 -20.58 -2.05
C VAL A 139 -0.41 -21.69 -1.00
N ILE A 140 0.78 -22.18 -0.67
CA ILE A 140 0.97 -23.18 0.40
C ILE A 140 0.49 -22.61 1.73
N GLY A 141 0.93 -21.40 2.08
CA GLY A 141 0.55 -20.73 3.34
C GLY A 141 -0.96 -20.59 3.47
N ARG A 142 -1.65 -20.17 2.41
CA ARG A 142 -3.11 -20.03 2.40
C ARG A 142 -3.85 -21.37 2.47
N TRP A 143 -3.33 -22.40 1.80
CA TRP A 143 -3.91 -23.74 1.79
C TRP A 143 -3.86 -24.37 3.19
N VAL A 144 -2.71 -24.29 3.83
CA VAL A 144 -2.43 -24.91 5.12
C VAL A 144 -3.09 -24.15 6.30
N SER A 145 -3.23 -22.83 6.18
CA SER A 145 -3.92 -22.00 7.19
C SER A 145 -5.44 -21.92 7.04
N SER A 146 -6.01 -22.51 5.98
CA SER A 146 -7.46 -22.45 5.73
C SER A 146 -8.23 -23.29 6.74
N PRO A 147 -9.23 -22.73 7.46
CA PRO A 147 -10.14 -23.52 8.30
C PRO A 147 -11.11 -24.37 7.46
N PHE A 148 -11.24 -24.06 6.17
CA PHE A 148 -12.11 -24.78 5.24
C PHE A 148 -11.34 -25.84 4.45
N ALA A 149 -11.92 -27.03 4.36
CA ALA A 149 -11.51 -28.08 3.42
C ALA A 149 -11.88 -27.70 1.97
N PRO A 150 -11.29 -28.32 0.93
CA PRO A 150 -11.59 -28.01 -0.48
C PRO A 150 -13.06 -28.18 -0.89
N ASP A 151 -13.86 -28.90 -0.10
CA ASP A 151 -15.32 -29.05 -0.23
C ASP A 151 -16.10 -27.92 0.46
N GLY A 152 -15.43 -26.97 1.11
CA GLY A 152 -16.04 -25.83 1.79
C GLY A 152 -16.52 -26.12 3.22
N ILE A 153 -16.32 -27.33 3.73
CA ILE A 153 -16.75 -27.72 5.07
C ILE A 153 -15.67 -27.33 6.08
N PRO A 154 -16.02 -26.70 7.22
CA PRO A 154 -15.09 -26.45 8.31
C PRO A 154 -14.54 -27.78 8.85
N ASP A 155 -13.22 -27.95 8.82
CA ASP A 155 -12.55 -29.16 9.33
C ASP A 155 -11.95 -28.84 10.70
N PRO A 156 -12.44 -29.42 11.80
CA PRO A 156 -11.90 -29.20 13.14
C PRO A 156 -10.41 -29.55 13.27
N ALA A 157 -9.86 -30.40 12.40
CA ALA A 157 -8.43 -30.72 12.39
C ALA A 157 -7.57 -29.62 11.71
N ARG A 158 -8.19 -28.67 11.00
CA ARG A 158 -7.52 -27.55 10.34
C ARG A 158 -7.61 -26.29 11.20
N HIS A 159 -6.52 -25.99 11.91
CA HIS A 159 -6.40 -24.74 12.67
C HIS A 159 -5.38 -23.77 12.05
N PRO A 160 -5.66 -22.45 12.08
CA PRO A 160 -4.70 -21.42 11.73
C PRO A 160 -3.42 -21.57 12.58
N GLY A 161 -2.28 -21.84 11.96
CA GLY A 161 -0.97 -21.93 12.62
C GLY A 161 -0.29 -23.30 12.62
N MET A 162 -0.97 -24.37 12.19
CA MET A 162 -0.34 -25.70 12.04
C MET A 162 0.14 -25.93 10.60
N GLN A 163 1.44 -26.14 10.39
CA GLN A 163 2.01 -26.20 9.03
C GLN A 163 1.91 -27.57 8.33
N PHE A 164 1.51 -28.64 9.05
CA PHE A 164 1.51 -30.03 8.56
C PHE A 164 0.17 -30.75 8.75
N ASN A 165 -0.92 -30.00 8.90
CA ASN A 165 -2.27 -30.55 9.09
C ASN A 165 -2.96 -31.01 7.78
N VAL A 166 -2.32 -30.84 6.62
CA VAL A 166 -2.87 -31.24 5.31
C VAL A 166 -1.97 -32.25 4.60
N GLY A 167 -2.57 -33.28 4.00
CA GLY A 167 -1.83 -34.36 3.34
C GLY A 167 -0.98 -33.88 2.15
N PHE A 168 0.27 -34.36 2.08
CA PHE A 168 1.26 -33.95 1.08
C PHE A 168 0.73 -33.91 -0.37
N TRP A 169 0.07 -34.98 -0.83
CA TRP A 169 -0.41 -35.06 -2.21
C TRP A 169 -1.50 -34.03 -2.54
N SER A 170 -2.37 -33.74 -1.57
CA SER A 170 -3.39 -32.69 -1.74
C SER A 170 -2.77 -31.30 -1.79
N THR A 171 -1.79 -31.03 -0.91
CA THR A 171 -1.02 -29.79 -0.91
C THR A 171 -0.23 -29.63 -2.21
N LEU A 172 0.41 -30.69 -2.70
CA LEU A 172 1.16 -30.67 -3.96
C LEU A 172 0.24 -30.38 -5.15
N ALA A 173 -0.87 -31.10 -5.27
CA ALA A 173 -1.81 -30.91 -6.37
C ALA A 173 -2.40 -29.49 -6.37
N TRP A 174 -2.89 -29.03 -5.22
CA TRP A 174 -3.44 -27.68 -5.07
C TRP A 174 -2.40 -26.60 -5.37
N THR A 175 -1.23 -26.70 -4.75
CA THR A 175 -0.14 -25.74 -4.94
C THR A 175 0.29 -25.69 -6.39
N PHE A 176 0.48 -26.85 -7.04
CA PHE A 176 0.88 -26.90 -8.43
C PHE A 176 -0.13 -26.21 -9.34
N VAL A 177 -1.41 -26.54 -9.23
CA VAL A 177 -2.47 -25.96 -10.09
C VAL A 177 -2.60 -24.46 -9.87
N VAL A 178 -2.78 -24.03 -8.62
CA VAL A 178 -3.03 -22.62 -8.31
C VAL A 178 -1.80 -21.76 -8.60
N THR A 179 -0.59 -22.25 -8.29
CA THR A 179 0.65 -21.51 -8.56
C THR A 179 0.89 -21.35 -10.05
N VAL A 180 0.69 -22.41 -10.87
CA VAL A 180 0.87 -22.31 -12.32
C VAL A 180 -0.14 -21.33 -12.94
N LEU A 181 -1.37 -21.31 -12.43
CA LEU A 181 -2.38 -20.33 -12.86
C LEU A 181 -1.97 -18.90 -12.50
N LEU A 182 -1.60 -18.63 -11.24
CA LEU A 182 -1.17 -17.29 -10.80
C LEU A 182 0.12 -16.84 -11.50
N ALA A 183 1.09 -17.75 -11.68
CA ALA A 183 2.32 -17.50 -12.43
C ALA A 183 2.03 -17.19 -13.91
N THR A 184 1.07 -17.89 -14.52
CA THR A 184 0.61 -17.61 -15.88
C THR A 184 -0.03 -16.23 -15.99
N ILE A 185 -0.93 -15.90 -15.07
CA ILE A 185 -1.61 -14.59 -15.03
C ILE A 185 -0.58 -13.49 -14.85
N SER A 186 0.31 -13.61 -13.87
CA SER A 186 1.35 -12.61 -13.61
C SER A 186 2.33 -12.45 -14.78
N TRP A 187 2.69 -13.53 -15.47
CA TRP A 187 3.51 -13.46 -16.68
C TRP A 187 2.83 -12.61 -17.77
N TYR A 188 1.55 -12.84 -18.07
CA TYR A 188 0.87 -12.12 -19.15
C TYR A 188 0.41 -10.71 -18.76
N ALA A 189 0.02 -10.51 -17.50
CA ALA A 189 -0.48 -9.23 -17.01
C ALA A 189 0.65 -8.25 -16.64
N VAL A 190 1.79 -8.76 -16.17
CA VAL A 190 2.88 -7.93 -15.63
C VAL A 190 4.18 -8.18 -16.39
N GLU A 191 4.75 -9.39 -16.30
CA GLU A 191 6.13 -9.60 -16.76
C GLU A 191 6.31 -9.31 -18.26
N ARG A 192 5.45 -9.90 -19.10
CA ARG A 192 5.53 -9.77 -20.57
C ARG A 192 5.33 -8.32 -21.07
N PRO A 193 4.34 -7.54 -20.60
CA PRO A 193 4.21 -6.12 -20.95
C PRO A 193 5.44 -5.30 -20.57
N TRP A 194 6.00 -5.54 -19.38
CA TRP A 194 7.14 -4.78 -18.86
C TRP A 194 8.44 -5.12 -19.56
N LEU A 195 8.65 -6.39 -19.95
CA LEU A 195 9.81 -6.81 -20.74
C LEU A 195 9.95 -6.07 -22.08
N ARG A 196 8.87 -5.52 -22.65
CA ARG A 196 8.92 -4.68 -23.86
C ARG A 196 9.71 -3.39 -23.67
N HIS A 197 9.92 -2.98 -22.42
CA HIS A 197 10.59 -1.74 -22.06
C HIS A 197 12.00 -1.97 -21.51
N LYS A 198 12.47 -3.22 -21.43
CA LYS A 198 13.73 -3.58 -20.77
C LYS A 198 14.96 -2.88 -21.36
N ASP A 199 14.97 -2.66 -22.68
CA ASP A 199 16.11 -2.07 -23.41
C ASP A 199 15.95 -0.55 -23.62
N ARG A 200 14.87 0.05 -23.09
CA ARG A 200 14.64 1.49 -23.25
C ARG A 200 15.39 2.26 -22.15
N PRO A 201 16.25 3.23 -22.50
CA PRO A 201 16.89 4.06 -21.49
C PRO A 201 15.82 4.82 -20.70
N LEU A 202 15.86 4.72 -19.38
CA LEU A 202 14.97 5.48 -18.51
C LEU A 202 15.42 6.94 -18.52
N GLY A 203 14.55 7.84 -19.01
CA GLY A 203 14.78 9.28 -18.89
C GLY A 203 14.85 9.73 -17.43
N LEU A 204 15.39 10.94 -17.19
CA LEU A 204 15.62 11.49 -15.84
C LEU A 204 14.43 11.30 -14.90
N PHE A 205 13.23 11.63 -15.35
CA PHE A 205 12.03 11.53 -14.53
C PHE A 205 11.75 10.10 -14.08
N TRP A 206 11.73 9.15 -15.02
CA TRP A 206 11.40 7.76 -14.71
C TRP A 206 12.51 7.12 -13.88
N ALA A 207 13.78 7.29 -14.26
CA ALA A 207 14.90 6.80 -13.48
C ALA A 207 14.88 7.35 -12.04
N GLY A 208 14.77 8.68 -11.90
CA GLY A 208 14.72 9.36 -10.60
C GLY A 208 13.53 8.92 -9.76
N THR A 209 12.33 8.89 -10.33
CA THR A 209 11.10 8.49 -9.59
C THR A 209 11.16 7.03 -9.16
N TRP A 210 11.66 6.13 -10.00
CA TRP A 210 11.84 4.72 -9.63
C TRP A 210 12.87 4.54 -8.52
N THR A 211 14.04 5.18 -8.62
CA THR A 211 15.05 5.15 -7.57
C THR A 211 14.50 5.68 -6.26
N VAL A 212 13.80 6.81 -6.28
CA VAL A 212 13.19 7.40 -5.09
C VAL A 212 12.10 6.50 -4.54
N ALA A 213 11.21 5.94 -5.37
CA ALA A 213 10.14 5.04 -4.92
C ALA A 213 10.68 3.77 -4.27
N LEU A 214 11.72 3.16 -4.86
CA LEU A 214 12.38 1.97 -4.30
C LEU A 214 13.11 2.29 -2.99
N ALA A 215 13.85 3.39 -2.93
CA ALA A 215 14.50 3.84 -1.71
C ALA A 215 13.45 4.14 -0.61
N SER A 216 12.38 4.84 -0.97
CA SER A 216 11.24 5.20 -0.13
C SER A 216 10.51 3.96 0.42
N PHE A 217 10.36 2.90 -0.39
CA PHE A 217 9.83 1.63 0.07
C PHE A 217 10.80 0.95 1.04
N ALA A 218 12.10 0.86 0.69
CA ALA A 218 13.12 0.25 1.54
C ALA A 218 13.24 0.95 2.90
N THR A 219 13.21 2.29 2.94
CA THR A 219 13.26 3.06 4.19
C THR A 219 12.02 2.82 5.05
N ARG A 220 10.84 2.64 4.45
CA ARG A 220 9.62 2.28 5.20
C ARG A 220 9.73 0.90 5.83
N ILE A 221 10.17 -0.10 5.06
CA ILE A 221 10.38 -1.46 5.60
C ILE A 221 11.42 -1.43 6.73
N TRP A 222 12.53 -0.72 6.54
CA TRP A 222 13.53 -0.53 7.60
C TRP A 222 12.95 0.17 8.84
N SER A 223 12.09 1.19 8.64
CA SER A 223 11.47 1.93 9.73
C SER A 223 10.57 1.05 10.61
N PHE A 224 9.96 0.00 10.06
CA PHE A 224 9.11 -0.90 10.83
C PHE A 224 9.88 -1.70 11.88
N GLY A 225 11.17 -1.95 11.64
CA GLY A 225 12.04 -2.67 12.57
C GLY A 225 12.94 -1.77 13.42
N THR A 226 12.77 -0.45 13.38
CA THR A 226 13.63 0.51 14.11
C THR A 226 12.87 1.66 14.74
N VAL A 227 11.94 2.27 14.01
CA VAL A 227 11.17 3.44 14.44
C VAL A 227 9.77 3.03 14.91
N LEU A 228 9.16 2.06 14.21
CA LEU A 228 7.78 1.61 14.41
C LEU A 228 7.74 0.12 14.80
N GLU A 229 8.68 -0.28 15.66
CA GLU A 229 8.86 -1.66 16.14
C GLU A 229 7.63 -2.19 16.88
N ARG A 230 6.95 -1.32 17.64
CA ARG A 230 5.76 -1.71 18.39
C ARG A 230 4.59 -1.89 17.44
N ASN A 231 3.97 -3.05 17.49
CA ASN A 231 2.71 -3.28 16.80
C ASN A 231 1.58 -2.63 17.61
N PRO A 232 0.65 -1.94 16.94
CA PRO A 232 -0.46 -1.31 17.64
C PRO A 232 -1.41 -2.38 18.17
N GLY A 233 -1.64 -2.40 19.48
CA GLY A 233 -2.49 -3.39 20.15
C GLY A 233 -3.93 -2.93 20.37
N ASN A 234 -4.26 -1.69 20.01
CA ASN A 234 -5.55 -1.04 20.25
C ASN A 234 -5.85 0.04 19.19
N GLY A 235 -7.03 0.65 19.30
CA GLY A 235 -7.49 1.73 18.44
C GLY A 235 -7.75 1.31 16.99
N ASP A 236 -7.89 2.30 16.10
CA ASP A 236 -8.12 2.07 14.66
C ASP A 236 -7.11 1.10 14.02
N PRO A 237 -5.78 1.17 14.31
CA PRO A 237 -4.82 0.28 13.67
C PRO A 237 -5.06 -1.20 13.94
N PHE A 238 -5.39 -1.56 15.19
CA PHE A 238 -5.77 -2.92 15.56
C PHE A 238 -7.05 -3.32 14.84
N PHE A 239 -8.02 -2.42 14.78
CA PHE A 239 -9.30 -2.65 14.11
C PHE A 239 -9.11 -3.00 12.63
N TYR A 240 -8.33 -2.23 11.87
CA TYR A 240 -8.04 -2.50 10.47
C TYR A 240 -7.31 -3.83 10.26
N HIS A 241 -6.30 -4.10 11.09
CA HIS A 241 -5.54 -5.35 11.05
C HIS A 241 -6.43 -6.57 11.29
N ALA A 242 -7.18 -6.55 12.39
CA ALA A 242 -8.02 -7.66 12.80
C ALA A 242 -9.21 -7.86 11.84
N GLN A 243 -9.86 -6.78 11.41
CA GLN A 243 -10.97 -6.86 10.45
C GLN A 243 -10.50 -7.37 9.06
N ALA A 244 -9.30 -7.00 8.61
CA ALA A 244 -8.75 -7.55 7.36
C ALA A 244 -8.53 -9.08 7.43
N ASN A 245 -8.10 -9.58 8.59
CA ASN A 245 -7.99 -11.02 8.85
C ASN A 245 -9.36 -11.69 8.93
N MET A 246 -10.34 -11.07 9.62
CA MET A 246 -11.73 -11.55 9.67
C MET A 246 -12.35 -11.67 8.27
N LEU A 247 -12.12 -10.69 7.39
CA LEU A 247 -12.58 -10.74 6.00
C LEU A 247 -11.93 -11.90 5.23
N ALA A 248 -10.62 -12.13 5.43
CA ALA A 248 -9.93 -13.24 4.78
C ALA A 248 -10.40 -14.63 5.28
N ASP A 249 -10.93 -14.69 6.51
CA ASP A 249 -11.53 -15.87 7.11
C ASP A 249 -13.02 -16.04 6.78
N GLY A 250 -13.62 -15.12 6.02
CA GLY A 250 -15.02 -15.18 5.61
C GLY A 250 -16.02 -14.76 6.70
N VAL A 251 -15.55 -14.16 7.79
CA VAL A 251 -16.39 -13.68 8.92
C VAL A 251 -17.20 -12.44 8.50
N GLY A 252 -16.62 -11.57 7.67
CA GLY A 252 -17.26 -10.34 7.19
C GLY A 252 -16.85 -9.09 7.99
N PHE A 253 -17.56 -7.98 7.75
CA PHE A 253 -17.32 -6.68 8.39
C PHE A 253 -17.95 -6.64 9.79
N GLY A 254 -17.25 -7.26 10.74
CA GLY A 254 -17.63 -7.25 12.16
C GLY A 254 -16.73 -6.38 13.02
N GLU A 255 -17.17 -6.14 14.26
CA GLU A 255 -16.38 -5.52 15.33
C GLU A 255 -15.34 -6.54 15.85
N PRO A 256 -14.03 -6.30 15.66
CA PRO A 256 -13.01 -7.30 15.94
C PRO A 256 -12.81 -7.63 17.41
N ILE A 257 -13.00 -6.68 18.34
CA ILE A 257 -12.76 -6.94 19.76
C ILE A 257 -13.77 -7.99 20.25
N GLN A 258 -15.07 -7.76 20.07
CA GLN A 258 -16.13 -8.70 20.44
C GLN A 258 -15.97 -10.06 19.74
N TRP A 259 -15.55 -10.07 18.49
CA TRP A 259 -15.28 -11.33 17.79
C TRP A 259 -14.12 -12.11 18.42
N LEU A 260 -13.00 -11.44 18.71
CA LEU A 260 -11.79 -12.09 19.21
C LEU A 260 -11.85 -12.44 20.70
N THR A 261 -12.60 -11.69 21.52
CA THR A 261 -12.70 -11.92 22.97
C THR A 261 -13.91 -12.75 23.37
N GLU A 262 -15.05 -12.56 22.71
CA GLU A 262 -16.33 -13.20 23.08
C GLU A 262 -16.80 -14.24 22.04
N GLY A 263 -16.17 -14.32 20.86
CA GLY A 263 -16.66 -15.14 19.75
C GLY A 263 -17.97 -14.62 19.15
N ARG A 264 -18.39 -13.39 19.50
CA ARG A 264 -19.67 -12.81 19.12
C ARG A 264 -19.50 -11.93 17.89
N PHE A 265 -20.17 -12.28 16.81
CA PHE A 265 -20.18 -11.46 15.61
C PHE A 265 -21.18 -10.30 15.78
N VAL A 266 -20.66 -9.07 15.73
CA VAL A 266 -21.45 -7.84 15.73
C VAL A 266 -21.08 -7.06 14.49
N HIS A 267 -22.08 -6.69 13.69
CA HIS A 267 -21.84 -5.89 12.50
C HIS A 267 -21.25 -4.53 12.85
N SER A 268 -20.25 -4.10 12.07
CA SER A 268 -19.64 -2.78 12.25
C SER A 268 -19.52 -2.00 10.94
N ALA A 269 -19.70 -0.69 11.02
CA ALA A 269 -19.38 0.30 10.00
C ALA A 269 -18.63 1.51 10.60
N ILE A 270 -17.89 1.28 11.69
CA ILE A 270 -17.12 2.34 12.35
C ILE A 270 -16.09 2.96 11.40
N HIS A 271 -15.53 2.22 10.46
CA HIS A 271 -14.66 2.76 9.42
C HIS A 271 -15.20 2.53 8.01
N PRO A 272 -14.89 3.44 7.06
CA PRO A 272 -15.06 3.16 5.63
C PRO A 272 -14.25 1.92 5.20
N PRO A 273 -14.75 1.12 4.24
CA PRO A 273 -14.27 -0.24 4.05
C PRO A 273 -12.96 -0.35 3.26
N LEU A 274 -12.57 0.67 2.49
CA LEU A 274 -11.52 0.50 1.47
C LEU A 274 -10.14 0.27 2.06
N PHE A 275 -9.81 0.86 3.22
CA PHE A 275 -8.51 0.61 3.84
C PHE A 275 -8.41 -0.82 4.37
N THR A 276 -9.44 -1.34 5.05
CA THR A 276 -9.49 -2.76 5.44
C THR A 276 -9.40 -3.66 4.20
N LEU A 277 -10.17 -3.37 3.15
CA LEU A 277 -10.14 -4.11 1.88
C LEU A 277 -8.78 -4.02 1.17
N TRP A 278 -8.03 -2.94 1.35
CA TRP A 278 -6.67 -2.81 0.84
C TRP A 278 -5.68 -3.74 1.57
N LEU A 279 -5.90 -4.01 2.85
CA LEU A 279 -5.08 -4.94 3.65
C LEU A 279 -5.46 -6.41 3.43
N THR A 280 -6.74 -6.70 3.13
CA THR A 280 -7.28 -8.06 2.98
C THR A 280 -6.53 -8.95 1.97
N PRO A 281 -6.05 -8.47 0.81
CA PRO A 281 -5.26 -9.30 -0.12
C PRO A 281 -4.06 -9.98 0.53
N ALA A 282 -3.35 -9.30 1.43
CA ALA A 282 -2.23 -9.90 2.15
C ALA A 282 -2.70 -11.06 3.05
N SER A 283 -3.79 -10.84 3.80
CA SER A 283 -4.40 -11.87 4.66
C SER A 283 -4.94 -13.06 3.85
N LEU A 284 -5.56 -12.82 2.69
CA LEU A 284 -6.04 -13.85 1.76
C LEU A 284 -4.90 -14.70 1.19
N LEU A 285 -3.68 -14.13 1.11
CA LEU A 285 -2.47 -14.84 0.69
C LEU A 285 -1.74 -15.51 1.86
N GLY A 286 -2.33 -15.54 3.06
CA GLY A 286 -1.75 -16.12 4.27
C GLY A 286 -0.78 -15.20 5.03
N ALA A 287 -0.47 -14.01 4.50
CA ALA A 287 0.35 -13.01 5.15
C ALA A 287 -0.50 -12.16 6.12
N ARG A 288 -0.78 -12.74 7.30
CA ARG A 288 -1.77 -12.21 8.28
C ARG A 288 -1.20 -11.31 9.38
N GLY A 289 0.12 -11.09 9.42
CA GLY A 289 0.79 -10.37 10.50
C GLY A 289 0.81 -8.85 10.33
N TYR A 290 1.19 -8.12 11.39
CA TYR A 290 1.36 -6.67 11.29
C TYR A 290 2.38 -6.25 10.24
N LEU A 291 3.47 -7.01 10.06
CA LEU A 291 4.48 -6.68 9.05
C LEU A 291 3.89 -6.64 7.63
N SER A 292 3.03 -7.61 7.28
CA SER A 292 2.43 -7.66 5.93
C SER A 292 1.42 -6.53 5.73
N HIS A 293 0.61 -6.22 6.73
CA HIS A 293 -0.31 -5.08 6.64
C HIS A 293 0.43 -3.73 6.63
N LYS A 294 1.48 -3.56 7.45
CA LYS A 294 2.35 -2.36 7.40
C LYS A 294 3.01 -2.24 6.03
N THR A 295 3.39 -3.35 5.42
CA THR A 295 3.91 -3.39 4.04
C THR A 295 2.86 -2.93 3.03
N MET A 296 1.60 -3.39 3.14
CA MET A 296 0.50 -2.91 2.30
C MET A 296 0.26 -1.41 2.49
N ALA A 297 0.30 -0.91 3.72
CA ALA A 297 0.21 0.54 3.99
C ALA A 297 1.39 1.30 3.36
N ALA A 298 2.63 0.79 3.46
CA ALA A 298 3.80 1.37 2.79
C ALA A 298 3.68 1.40 1.27
N LEU A 299 3.05 0.41 0.63
CA LEU A 299 2.77 0.46 -0.81
C LEU A 299 1.83 1.62 -1.15
N ALA A 300 0.83 1.89 -0.31
CA ALA A 300 -0.02 3.07 -0.44
C ALA A 300 0.78 4.37 -0.24
N GLY A 301 1.66 4.43 0.76
CA GLY A 301 2.56 5.56 1.01
C GLY A 301 3.53 5.83 -0.15
N VAL A 302 4.08 4.79 -0.78
CA VAL A 302 4.91 4.92 -2.00
C VAL A 302 4.09 5.38 -3.20
N ALA A 303 2.82 4.98 -3.29
CA ALA A 303 1.92 5.50 -4.32
C ALA A 303 1.74 7.03 -4.19
N VAL A 304 1.70 7.58 -2.97
CA VAL A 304 1.71 9.05 -2.76
C VAL A 304 2.91 9.71 -3.42
N VAL A 305 4.10 9.13 -3.24
CA VAL A 305 5.37 9.64 -3.83
C VAL A 305 5.29 9.63 -5.36
N VAL A 306 4.88 8.51 -5.96
CA VAL A 306 4.81 8.38 -7.43
C VAL A 306 3.75 9.29 -8.03
N ILE A 307 2.56 9.35 -7.42
CA ILE A 307 1.45 10.20 -7.90
C ILE A 307 1.81 11.68 -7.74
N GLY A 308 2.43 12.06 -6.62
CA GLY A 308 2.93 13.41 -6.41
C GLY A 308 3.99 13.82 -7.43
N ALA A 309 4.94 12.92 -7.73
CA ALA A 309 5.94 13.13 -8.78
C ALA A 309 5.28 13.35 -10.16
N LEU A 310 4.29 12.54 -10.51
CA LEU A 310 3.54 12.65 -11.77
C LEU A 310 2.73 13.96 -11.85
N LEU A 311 2.15 14.38 -10.72
CA LEU A 311 1.41 15.63 -10.63
C LEU A 311 2.34 16.82 -10.85
N VAL A 312 3.45 16.91 -10.12
CA VAL A 312 4.41 18.02 -10.32
C VAL A 312 5.08 17.96 -11.68
N ARG A 313 5.37 16.77 -12.22
CA ARG A 313 5.86 16.62 -13.59
C ARG A 313 4.93 17.30 -14.59
N ARG A 314 3.62 17.10 -14.44
CA ARG A 314 2.62 17.75 -15.30
C ARG A 314 2.62 19.27 -15.13
N LEU A 315 2.77 19.77 -13.90
CA LEU A 315 2.61 21.19 -13.58
C LEU A 315 3.88 22.02 -13.82
N ALA A 316 5.07 21.42 -13.68
CA ALA A 316 6.35 22.13 -13.67
C ALA A 316 7.51 21.39 -14.36
N GLY A 317 7.30 20.18 -14.89
CA GLY A 317 8.28 19.42 -15.66
C GLY A 317 9.03 18.32 -14.89
N ASP A 318 9.82 17.55 -15.63
CA ASP A 318 10.48 16.31 -15.17
C ASP A 318 11.38 16.51 -13.93
N ARG A 319 12.19 17.58 -13.91
CA ARG A 319 13.10 17.87 -12.78
C ARG A 319 12.33 18.20 -11.51
N ALA A 320 11.33 19.08 -11.59
CA ALA A 320 10.46 19.42 -10.47
C ALA A 320 9.73 18.18 -9.93
N GLY A 321 9.29 17.27 -10.82
CA GLY A 321 8.63 16.02 -10.44
C GLY A 321 9.52 15.12 -9.58
N VAL A 322 10.79 14.96 -9.95
CA VAL A 322 11.76 14.18 -9.15
C VAL A 322 12.07 14.87 -7.82
N ILE A 323 12.22 16.20 -7.79
CA ILE A 323 12.44 16.94 -6.54
C ILE A 323 11.24 16.72 -5.59
N ALA A 324 10.02 16.86 -6.09
CA ALA A 324 8.81 16.60 -5.30
C ALA A 324 8.76 15.15 -4.79
N ALA A 325 9.16 14.16 -5.60
CA ALA A 325 9.27 12.77 -5.19
C ALA A 325 10.23 12.61 -3.99
N VAL A 326 11.40 13.23 -4.05
CA VAL A 326 12.40 13.21 -2.95
C VAL A 326 11.82 13.84 -1.69
N LEU A 327 11.19 15.01 -1.79
CA LEU A 327 10.61 15.67 -0.63
C LEU A 327 9.49 14.82 0.01
N LEU A 328 8.59 14.25 -0.79
CA LEU A 328 7.53 13.37 -0.29
C LEU A 328 8.09 12.09 0.35
N ALA A 329 9.14 11.51 -0.21
CA ALA A 329 9.78 10.31 0.34
C ALA A 329 10.43 10.57 1.71
N LEU A 330 10.99 11.76 1.91
CA LEU A 330 11.68 12.14 3.15
C LEU A 330 10.75 12.74 4.22
N TYR A 331 9.57 13.21 3.83
CA TYR A 331 8.67 13.96 4.71
C TYR A 331 8.03 13.06 5.81
N PRO A 332 8.40 13.23 7.09
CA PRO A 332 8.05 12.29 8.17
C PRO A 332 6.55 12.04 8.34
N ASN A 333 5.74 13.10 8.21
CA ASN A 333 4.30 12.97 8.43
C ASN A 333 3.60 12.05 7.43
N LEU A 334 4.18 11.76 6.26
CA LEU A 334 3.60 10.89 5.24
C LEU A 334 4.16 9.46 5.20
N TRP A 335 5.32 9.18 5.80
CA TRP A 335 5.85 7.80 5.84
C TRP A 335 5.67 7.12 7.19
N ILE A 336 5.58 7.87 8.30
CA ILE A 336 5.37 7.29 9.64
C ILE A 336 3.99 6.66 9.76
N ILE A 337 2.97 7.25 9.11
CA ILE A 337 1.59 6.72 9.12
C ILE A 337 1.49 5.29 8.59
N ASP A 338 2.40 4.89 7.71
CA ASP A 338 2.36 3.58 7.08
C ASP A 338 2.61 2.48 8.11
N GLY A 339 3.57 2.70 9.03
CA GLY A 339 3.87 1.74 10.09
C GLY A 339 2.92 1.83 11.29
N THR A 340 2.11 2.88 11.40
CA THR A 340 1.01 2.94 12.38
C THR A 340 -0.30 2.34 11.85
N LEU A 341 -0.33 1.85 10.60
CA LEU A 341 -1.55 1.32 9.93
C LEU A 341 -2.69 2.33 9.86
N TRP A 342 -2.36 3.54 9.43
CA TRP A 342 -3.29 4.64 9.28
C TRP A 342 -3.79 4.74 7.83
N PRO A 343 -5.12 4.91 7.58
CA PRO A 343 -5.69 4.97 6.24
C PRO A 343 -5.25 6.20 5.44
N GLU A 344 -4.68 7.20 6.11
CA GLU A 344 -4.28 8.50 5.56
C GLU A 344 -3.31 8.37 4.37
N GLY A 345 -2.44 7.36 4.34
CA GLY A 345 -1.53 7.12 3.22
C GLY A 345 -2.28 6.76 1.94
N LEU A 346 -3.20 5.80 2.03
CA LEU A 346 -4.06 5.39 0.91
C LEU A 346 -5.00 6.52 0.49
N TYR A 347 -5.61 7.20 1.45
CA TYR A 347 -6.46 8.36 1.21
C TYR A 347 -5.73 9.46 0.43
N THR A 348 -4.51 9.82 0.86
CA THR A 348 -3.69 10.85 0.22
C THR A 348 -3.30 10.46 -1.20
N ALA A 349 -3.01 9.18 -1.45
CA ALA A 349 -2.71 8.68 -2.79
C ALA A 349 -3.92 8.80 -3.73
N LEU A 350 -5.12 8.43 -3.27
CA LEU A 350 -6.36 8.52 -4.05
C LEU A 350 -6.79 9.96 -4.31
N VAL A 351 -6.60 10.87 -3.34
CA VAL A 351 -6.82 12.31 -3.54
C VAL A 351 -5.80 12.88 -4.53
N GLY A 352 -4.53 12.49 -4.44
CA GLY A 352 -3.52 12.83 -5.44
C GLY A 352 -3.88 12.35 -6.84
N LEU A 353 -4.45 11.15 -6.96
CA LEU A 353 -4.95 10.60 -8.22
C LEU A 353 -6.14 11.40 -8.74
N ALA A 354 -7.06 11.81 -7.86
CA ALA A 354 -8.17 12.69 -8.21
C ALA A 354 -7.67 14.05 -8.72
N LEU A 355 -6.65 14.65 -8.09
CA LEU A 355 -6.02 15.88 -8.59
C LEU A 355 -5.39 15.67 -9.97
N LEU A 356 -4.63 14.60 -10.16
CA LEU A 356 -4.02 14.27 -11.44
C LEU A 356 -5.10 14.07 -12.52
N ALA A 357 -6.17 13.34 -12.22
CA ALA A 357 -7.31 13.14 -13.11
C ALA A 357 -8.05 14.46 -13.41
N ALA A 358 -8.21 15.35 -12.43
CA ALA A 358 -8.82 16.66 -12.60
C ALA A 358 -8.01 17.55 -13.54
N TYR A 359 -6.68 17.59 -13.41
CA TYR A 359 -5.83 18.32 -14.37
C TYR A 359 -5.86 17.69 -15.77
N ARG A 360 -5.85 16.34 -15.87
CA ARG A 360 -5.98 15.68 -17.18
C ARG A 360 -7.30 15.96 -17.85
N TRP A 361 -8.39 15.91 -17.09
CA TRP A 361 -9.72 16.23 -17.60
C TRP A 361 -9.85 17.69 -18.00
N ARG A 362 -9.24 18.62 -17.24
CA ARG A 362 -9.23 20.05 -17.59
C ARG A 362 -8.58 20.30 -18.95
N ASP A 363 -7.46 19.63 -19.22
CA ASP A 363 -6.70 19.83 -20.45
C ASP A 363 -7.35 19.11 -21.64
N HIS A 364 -7.89 17.91 -21.41
CA HIS A 364 -8.62 17.13 -22.41
C HIS A 364 -9.91 16.53 -21.82
N PRO A 365 -11.02 17.30 -21.85
CA PRO A 365 -12.31 16.86 -21.29
C PRO A 365 -12.86 15.66 -22.07
N THR A 366 -12.94 14.52 -21.40
CA THR A 366 -13.47 13.28 -21.99
C THR A 366 -14.38 12.57 -20.99
N TRP A 367 -15.31 11.75 -21.48
CA TRP A 367 -16.19 10.93 -20.63
C TRP A 367 -15.39 9.95 -19.78
N TRP A 368 -14.38 9.30 -20.34
CA TRP A 368 -13.48 8.42 -19.59
C TRP A 368 -12.66 9.17 -18.53
N GLY A 369 -12.30 10.43 -18.79
CA GLY A 369 -11.70 11.30 -17.77
C GLY A 369 -12.66 11.60 -16.62
N SER A 370 -13.95 11.82 -16.91
CA SER A 370 -15.00 12.00 -15.88
C SER A 370 -15.22 10.73 -15.06
N VAL A 371 -15.24 9.57 -15.71
CA VAL A 371 -15.31 8.27 -15.03
C VAL A 371 -14.09 8.07 -14.13
N GLY A 372 -12.87 8.32 -14.64
CA GLY A 372 -11.64 8.19 -13.87
C GLY A 372 -11.59 9.12 -12.65
N LEU A 373 -12.01 10.37 -12.79
CA LEU A 373 -12.10 11.32 -11.68
C LEU A 373 -13.18 10.91 -10.67
N GLY A 374 -14.38 10.55 -11.13
CA GLY A 374 -15.45 10.05 -10.27
C GLY A 374 -15.04 8.79 -9.50
N ALA A 375 -14.30 7.88 -10.14
CA ALA A 375 -13.78 6.68 -9.50
C ALA A 375 -12.75 7.01 -8.41
N ALA A 376 -11.80 7.91 -8.69
CA ALA A 376 -10.81 8.35 -7.68
C ALA A 376 -11.49 9.02 -6.47
N VAL A 377 -12.53 9.84 -6.71
CA VAL A 377 -13.34 10.45 -5.65
C VAL A 377 -14.09 9.38 -4.85
N GLY A 378 -14.81 8.47 -5.50
CA GLY A 378 -15.57 7.40 -4.83
C GLY A 378 -14.68 6.49 -3.97
N LEU A 379 -13.52 6.09 -4.49
CA LEU A 379 -12.53 5.34 -3.71
C LEU A 379 -11.99 6.16 -2.53
N SER A 380 -11.76 7.47 -2.71
CA SER A 380 -11.36 8.33 -1.59
C SER A 380 -12.43 8.38 -0.49
N VAL A 381 -13.71 8.47 -0.86
CA VAL A 381 -14.85 8.42 0.10
C VAL A 381 -14.88 7.11 0.86
N LEU A 382 -14.62 6.00 0.19
CA LEU A 382 -14.54 4.68 0.82
C LEU A 382 -13.30 4.46 1.69
N THR A 383 -12.31 5.36 1.67
CA THR A 383 -11.23 5.39 2.68
C THR A 383 -11.58 6.29 3.86
N ARG A 384 -12.12 7.48 3.61
CA ARG A 384 -12.39 8.52 4.59
C ARG A 384 -13.60 9.35 4.15
N GLY A 385 -14.59 9.48 5.03
CA GLY A 385 -15.89 10.07 4.70
C GLY A 385 -15.84 11.54 4.27
N GLU A 386 -14.88 12.32 4.77
CA GLU A 386 -14.72 13.74 4.40
C GLU A 386 -14.35 13.94 2.93
N ALA A 387 -13.88 12.89 2.22
CA ALA A 387 -13.61 12.97 0.79
C ALA A 387 -14.86 13.28 -0.04
N LEU A 388 -16.06 13.17 0.54
CA LEU A 388 -17.31 13.60 -0.09
C LEU A 388 -17.25 15.09 -0.49
N LEU A 389 -16.48 15.89 0.25
CA LEU A 389 -16.23 17.31 -0.03
C LEU A 389 -15.51 17.54 -1.38
N LEU A 390 -14.84 16.53 -1.95
CA LEU A 390 -14.25 16.63 -3.29
C LEU A 390 -15.31 16.90 -4.37
N LEU A 391 -16.55 16.45 -4.20
CA LEU A 391 -17.61 16.74 -5.18
C LEU A 391 -17.90 18.25 -5.27
N PRO A 392 -18.29 18.95 -4.18
CA PRO A 392 -18.54 20.39 -4.23
C PRO A 392 -17.28 21.25 -4.29
N MET A 393 -16.12 20.80 -3.79
CA MET A 393 -14.91 21.63 -3.70
C MET A 393 -13.92 21.41 -4.85
N LEU A 394 -14.00 20.28 -5.56
CA LEU A 394 -13.15 19.97 -6.71
C LEU A 394 -13.97 19.77 -7.99
N CYS A 395 -14.87 18.77 -8.03
CA CYS A 395 -15.56 18.38 -9.27
C CYS A 395 -16.51 19.47 -9.79
N LEU A 396 -17.34 20.06 -8.92
CA LEU A 396 -18.30 21.10 -9.32
C LEU A 396 -17.60 22.36 -9.86
N PRO A 397 -16.62 22.97 -9.16
CA PRO A 397 -15.86 24.10 -9.71
C PRO A 397 -15.10 23.74 -10.99
N LEU A 398 -14.63 22.50 -11.13
CA LEU A 398 -13.94 22.02 -12.33
C LEU A 398 -14.83 22.11 -13.57
N VAL A 399 -16.03 21.54 -13.50
CA VAL A 399 -16.96 21.51 -14.64
C VAL A 399 -17.59 22.89 -14.89
N VAL A 400 -17.87 23.66 -13.83
CA VAL A 400 -18.37 25.04 -13.96
C VAL A 400 -17.33 25.94 -14.61
N ALA A 401 -16.04 25.80 -14.27
CA ALA A 401 -14.96 26.55 -14.91
C ALA A 401 -14.80 26.19 -16.40
N ALA A 402 -15.18 24.96 -16.79
CA ALA A 402 -15.13 24.48 -18.16
C ALA A 402 -16.38 24.81 -19.00
N ARG A 403 -17.42 25.43 -18.41
CA ARG A 403 -18.74 25.64 -19.04
C ARG A 403 -18.75 26.34 -20.39
N LYS A 404 -17.73 27.17 -20.68
CA LYS A 404 -17.61 27.89 -21.96
C LYS A 404 -16.89 27.06 -23.04
N ALA A 405 -16.07 26.10 -22.65
CA ALA A 405 -15.22 25.32 -23.55
C ALA A 405 -15.77 23.91 -23.80
N VAL A 406 -16.58 23.37 -22.89
CA VAL A 406 -17.10 22.00 -22.93
C VAL A 406 -18.62 22.03 -23.08
N PRO A 407 -19.18 21.60 -24.22
CA PRO A 407 -20.61 21.36 -24.36
C PRO A 407 -21.10 20.36 -23.32
N ASP A 408 -22.32 20.52 -22.83
CA ASP A 408 -22.89 19.62 -21.82
C ASP A 408 -22.02 19.42 -20.56
N TRP A 409 -21.23 20.43 -20.17
CA TRP A 409 -20.32 20.37 -19.01
C TRP A 409 -20.98 19.79 -17.74
N TRP A 410 -22.27 20.06 -17.52
CA TRP A 410 -23.02 19.57 -16.37
C TRP A 410 -23.17 18.04 -16.35
N LYS A 411 -23.30 17.41 -17.53
CA LYS A 411 -23.37 15.95 -17.67
C LYS A 411 -22.06 15.30 -17.23
N HIS A 412 -20.90 15.92 -17.47
CA HIS A 412 -19.62 15.43 -16.94
C HIS A 412 -19.60 15.44 -15.41
N GLY A 413 -20.14 16.49 -14.78
CA GLY A 413 -20.30 16.56 -13.33
C GLY A 413 -21.23 15.46 -12.80
N LEU A 414 -22.35 15.20 -13.49
CA LEU A 414 -23.24 14.09 -13.16
C LEU A 414 -22.57 12.73 -13.31
N VAL A 415 -21.76 12.50 -14.35
CA VAL A 415 -21.01 11.25 -14.52
C VAL A 415 -20.01 11.08 -13.37
N MET A 416 -19.28 12.13 -12.99
CA MET A 416 -18.35 12.07 -11.85
C MET A 416 -19.09 11.69 -10.55
N ALA A 417 -20.24 12.33 -10.28
CA ALA A 417 -21.06 12.06 -9.10
C ALA A 417 -21.70 10.66 -9.15
N ALA A 418 -22.19 10.22 -10.30
CA ALA A 418 -22.81 8.91 -10.48
C ALA A 418 -21.79 7.78 -10.32
N VAL A 419 -20.56 7.94 -10.82
CA VAL A 419 -19.50 6.93 -10.63
C VAL A 419 -19.04 6.91 -9.18
N ALA A 420 -18.82 8.07 -8.56
CA ALA A 420 -18.46 8.14 -7.14
C ALA A 420 -19.55 7.51 -6.26
N GLY A 421 -20.80 7.89 -6.48
CA GLY A 421 -21.96 7.33 -5.80
C GLY A 421 -22.12 5.83 -6.04
N GLY A 422 -21.95 5.37 -7.29
CA GLY A 422 -22.05 3.96 -7.65
C GLY A 422 -20.99 3.07 -6.99
N LEU A 423 -19.79 3.60 -6.70
CA LEU A 423 -18.77 2.88 -5.92
C LEU A 423 -19.10 2.83 -4.43
N VAL A 424 -19.66 3.93 -3.88
CA VAL A 424 -20.05 4.01 -2.47
C VAL A 424 -21.31 3.20 -2.18
N LEU A 425 -22.21 3.10 -3.16
CA LEU A 425 -23.55 2.55 -3.03
C LEU A 425 -23.60 1.12 -2.47
N PRO A 426 -22.76 0.14 -2.88
CA PRO A 426 -22.80 -1.21 -2.30
C PRO A 426 -22.55 -1.22 -0.79
N TRP A 427 -21.64 -0.36 -0.32
CA TRP A 427 -21.37 -0.22 1.10
C TRP A 427 -22.54 0.44 1.83
N THR A 428 -23.11 1.51 1.26
CA THR A 428 -24.31 2.15 1.81
C THR A 428 -25.50 1.20 1.87
N ILE A 429 -25.75 0.40 0.82
CA ILE A 429 -26.81 -0.61 0.80
C ILE A 429 -26.58 -1.64 1.91
N ARG A 430 -25.35 -2.15 2.06
CA ARG A 430 -25.00 -3.08 3.15
C ARG A 430 -25.30 -2.45 4.51
N ASN A 431 -24.98 -1.18 4.72
CA ASN A 431 -25.24 -0.51 5.99
C ASN A 431 -26.75 -0.34 6.24
N VAL A 432 -27.54 0.06 5.24
CA VAL A 432 -29.00 0.22 5.38
C VAL A 432 -29.71 -1.10 5.65
N VAL A 433 -29.19 -2.21 5.13
CA VAL A 433 -29.76 -3.54 5.39
C VAL A 433 -29.43 -4.05 6.79
N VAL A 434 -28.29 -3.64 7.34
CA VAL A 434 -27.73 -4.19 8.58
C VAL A 434 -28.04 -3.34 9.81
N PHE A 435 -28.16 -2.02 9.64
CA PHE A 435 -28.33 -1.07 10.71
C PHE A 435 -29.70 -0.43 10.71
N GLU A 436 -30.19 -0.09 11.90
CA GLU A 436 -31.48 0.59 12.09
C GLU A 436 -31.46 2.06 11.61
N GLU A 437 -30.31 2.74 11.73
CA GLU A 437 -30.14 4.12 11.29
C GLU A 437 -29.43 4.22 9.92
N PHE A 438 -29.71 5.29 9.18
CA PHE A 438 -29.10 5.51 7.87
C PHE A 438 -27.62 5.88 8.00
N VAL A 439 -26.72 4.93 7.73
CA VAL A 439 -25.27 5.13 7.74
C VAL A 439 -24.71 5.14 6.31
N PRO A 440 -24.49 6.31 5.69
CA PRO A 440 -24.05 6.38 4.29
C PRO A 440 -22.63 5.81 4.10
N VAL A 441 -21.73 6.10 5.03
CA VAL A 441 -20.31 5.69 4.92
C VAL A 441 -19.78 5.12 6.24
N SER A 442 -19.90 5.83 7.36
CA SER A 442 -19.32 5.35 8.61
C SER A 442 -20.01 5.96 9.83
N THR A 443 -20.23 5.13 10.86
CA THR A 443 -20.82 5.51 12.16
C THR A 443 -19.89 6.42 12.98
N ASN A 444 -18.57 6.35 12.77
CA ASN A 444 -17.61 7.23 13.43
C ASN A 444 -17.85 8.72 13.10
N SER A 445 -18.51 9.04 11.98
CA SER A 445 -18.86 10.42 11.62
C SER A 445 -19.82 11.07 12.63
N ASP A 446 -20.68 10.29 13.28
CA ASP A 446 -21.60 10.78 14.31
C ASP A 446 -20.97 10.69 15.70
N GLU A 447 -20.31 9.57 16.02
CA GLU A 447 -19.71 9.37 17.35
C GLU A 447 -18.63 10.42 17.65
N VAL A 448 -17.88 10.84 16.63
CA VAL A 448 -16.85 11.88 16.75
C VAL A 448 -17.38 13.25 17.16
N LEU A 449 -18.65 13.56 16.87
CA LEU A 449 -19.24 14.83 17.26
C LEU A 449 -19.30 14.97 18.78
N TYR A 450 -19.51 13.87 19.51
CA TYR A 450 -19.47 13.90 20.96
C TYR A 450 -18.06 14.15 21.49
N TYR A 451 -17.07 13.38 20.99
CA TYR A 451 -15.69 13.53 21.42
C TYR A 451 -15.15 14.94 21.18
N ALA A 452 -15.59 15.59 20.10
CA ALA A 452 -15.15 16.91 19.70
C ALA A 452 -15.95 18.06 20.33
N ASN A 453 -17.14 17.80 20.86
CA ASN A 453 -18.02 18.81 21.46
C ASN A 453 -18.44 18.39 22.86
N CYS A 454 -17.55 18.65 23.82
CA CYS A 454 -17.77 18.41 25.24
C CYS A 454 -16.98 19.43 26.08
N PRO A 455 -17.15 19.47 27.42
CA PRO A 455 -16.47 20.44 28.27
C PRO A 455 -14.94 20.47 28.12
N ASP A 456 -14.31 19.31 27.92
CA ASP A 456 -12.85 19.24 27.76
C ASP A 456 -12.35 19.90 26.47
N THR A 457 -13.19 19.97 25.43
CA THR A 457 -12.78 20.42 24.10
C THR A 457 -13.24 21.84 23.76
N TYR A 458 -14.00 22.45 24.66
CA TYR A 458 -14.46 23.84 24.55
C TYR A 458 -13.63 24.80 25.42
N ASP A 459 -12.85 24.25 26.36
CA ASP A 459 -11.98 24.99 27.27
C ASP A 459 -10.69 24.24 27.59
N GLY A 460 -9.74 24.93 28.23
CA GLY A 460 -8.51 24.32 28.73
C GLY A 460 -7.54 23.83 27.64
N PRO A 461 -6.62 22.90 27.98
CA PRO A 461 -5.55 22.47 27.08
C PRO A 461 -6.02 21.70 25.83
N LEU A 462 -7.21 21.09 25.89
CA LEU A 462 -7.79 20.29 24.81
C LEU A 462 -8.79 21.08 23.95
N ILE A 463 -8.87 22.41 24.11
CA ILE A 463 -9.72 23.24 23.26
C ILE A 463 -9.47 22.98 21.77
N GLY A 464 -10.56 22.72 21.03
CA GLY A 464 -10.52 22.39 19.61
C GLY A 464 -9.93 21.02 19.25
N TYR A 465 -9.76 20.13 20.22
CA TYR A 465 -9.32 18.74 20.06
C TYR A 465 -10.49 17.76 20.29
N TRP A 466 -10.20 16.49 20.59
CA TRP A 466 -11.18 15.48 21.00
C TRP A 466 -10.83 14.86 22.36
N SER A 467 -11.82 14.43 23.16
CA SER A 467 -11.59 13.80 24.46
C SER A 467 -12.38 12.50 24.64
N PHE A 468 -11.66 11.37 24.73
CA PHE A 468 -12.27 10.08 25.13
C PHE A 468 -12.77 10.10 26.58
N GLY A 469 -12.15 10.92 27.43
CA GLY A 469 -12.55 11.09 28.84
C GLY A 469 -13.96 11.66 28.99
N CYS A 470 -14.43 12.47 28.03
CA CYS A 470 -15.81 12.94 28.00
C CYS A 470 -16.81 11.80 27.87
N GLN A 471 -16.54 10.79 27.04
CA GLN A 471 -17.46 9.67 26.85
C GLN A 471 -17.44 8.73 28.05
N GLN A 472 -16.25 8.52 28.65
CA GLN A 472 -16.13 7.69 29.86
C GLN A 472 -16.84 8.32 31.07
N ARG A 473 -16.77 9.65 31.24
CA ARG A 473 -17.54 10.33 32.29
C ARG A 473 -19.04 10.24 32.06
N ALA A 474 -19.49 10.50 30.84
CA ALA A 474 -20.91 10.36 30.52
C ALA A 474 -21.43 8.92 30.70
N ARG A 475 -20.62 7.90 30.37
CA ARG A 475 -20.95 6.49 30.69
C ARG A 475 -21.14 6.28 32.18
N ALA A 476 -20.19 6.73 33.00
CA ALA A 476 -20.28 6.61 34.46
C ALA A 476 -21.49 7.36 35.06
N GLU A 477 -21.82 8.54 34.53
CA GLU A 477 -22.99 9.32 34.95
C GLU A 477 -24.30 8.61 34.58
N ARG A 478 -24.38 8.01 33.39
CA ARG A 478 -25.53 7.21 32.95
C ARG A 478 -25.70 5.96 33.82
N GLU A 479 -24.61 5.25 34.11
CA GLU A 479 -24.62 4.10 35.01
C GLU A 479 -25.09 4.49 36.42
N ALA A 480 -24.62 5.62 36.94
CA ALA A 480 -25.06 6.16 38.23
C ALA A 480 -26.56 6.53 38.23
N ALA A 481 -27.11 6.93 37.08
CA ALA A 481 -28.54 7.19 36.88
C ALA A 481 -29.36 5.91 36.62
N GLY A 482 -28.76 4.72 36.68
CA GLY A 482 -29.42 3.44 36.42
C GLY A 482 -29.71 3.17 34.94
N LEU A 483 -29.06 3.90 34.03
CA LEU A 483 -29.15 3.74 32.59
C LEU A 483 -27.98 2.90 32.06
N PRO A 484 -28.11 2.25 30.90
CA PRO A 484 -26.98 1.61 30.22
C PRO A 484 -25.85 2.63 29.92
N PRO A 485 -24.57 2.22 30.02
CA PRO A 485 -23.43 3.12 29.85
C PRO A 485 -23.41 3.78 28.47
N ASP A 486 -23.65 2.99 27.43
CA ASP A 486 -23.85 3.49 26.08
C ASP A 486 -25.34 3.72 25.77
N PRO A 487 -25.68 4.64 24.86
CA PRO A 487 -27.00 4.67 24.25
C PRO A 487 -27.39 3.27 23.75
N PRO A 488 -28.60 2.78 24.07
CA PRO A 488 -29.02 1.43 23.72
C PRO A 488 -29.23 1.30 22.20
N GLY A 489 -29.11 0.07 21.70
CA GLY A 489 -29.33 -0.24 20.30
C GLY A 489 -28.11 -0.84 19.61
N ASP A 490 -28.16 -0.91 18.28
CA ASP A 490 -27.03 -1.31 17.46
C ASP A 490 -25.94 -0.21 17.38
N GLU A 491 -24.85 -0.48 16.66
CA GLU A 491 -23.76 0.49 16.48
C GLU A 491 -24.23 1.83 15.91
N SER A 492 -25.22 1.81 15.01
CA SER A 492 -25.72 3.00 14.32
C SER A 492 -26.53 3.90 15.26
N GLN A 493 -27.40 3.30 16.07
CA GLN A 493 -28.18 4.00 17.09
C GLN A 493 -27.28 4.56 18.19
N ARG A 494 -26.27 3.79 18.60
CA ARG A 494 -25.29 4.24 19.59
C ARG A 494 -24.49 5.44 19.09
N ALA A 495 -23.97 5.38 17.86
CA ALA A 495 -23.22 6.47 17.26
C ALA A 495 -24.07 7.74 17.11
N LYS A 496 -25.32 7.59 16.63
CA LYS A 496 -26.28 8.70 16.54
C LYS A 496 -26.59 9.30 17.91
N GLY A 497 -26.85 8.48 18.92
CA GLY A 497 -27.13 8.95 20.28
C GLY A 497 -25.98 9.76 20.88
N TRP A 498 -24.73 9.32 20.68
CA TRP A 498 -23.56 10.14 21.04
C TRP A 498 -23.48 11.42 20.20
N GLY A 499 -23.68 11.31 18.88
CA GLY A 499 -23.63 12.45 17.97
C GLY A 499 -24.64 13.54 18.29
N ASP A 500 -25.86 13.16 18.71
CA ASP A 500 -26.92 14.08 19.13
C ASP A 500 -26.53 14.83 20.40
N LEU A 501 -25.97 14.13 21.41
CA LEU A 501 -25.46 14.76 22.64
C LEU A 501 -24.33 15.76 22.34
N GLY A 502 -23.41 15.43 21.43
CA GLY A 502 -22.34 16.33 21.02
C GLY A 502 -22.86 17.56 20.28
N ARG A 503 -23.89 17.38 19.45
CA ARG A 503 -24.53 18.47 18.71
C ARG A 503 -25.31 19.41 19.63
N GLU A 504 -26.05 18.85 20.58
CA GLU A 504 -26.75 19.62 21.63
C GLU A 504 -25.74 20.45 22.43
N TYR A 505 -24.65 19.83 22.91
CA TYR A 505 -23.58 20.54 23.61
C TYR A 505 -23.01 21.70 22.78
N ALA A 506 -22.74 21.46 21.49
CA ALA A 506 -22.24 22.50 20.60
C ALA A 506 -23.23 23.67 20.44
N LEU A 507 -24.53 23.38 20.28
CA LEU A 507 -25.57 24.41 20.11
C LEU A 507 -25.80 25.22 21.40
N ASP A 508 -25.66 24.59 22.56
CA ASP A 508 -25.79 25.25 23.86
C ASP A 508 -24.61 26.20 24.17
N HIS A 509 -23.45 25.99 23.52
CA HIS A 509 -22.21 26.74 23.73
C HIS A 509 -21.77 27.53 22.48
N THR A 510 -22.74 28.14 21.78
CA THR A 510 -22.49 28.95 20.57
C THR A 510 -21.59 30.16 20.80
N ASP A 511 -21.55 30.69 22.03
CA ASP A 511 -20.66 31.77 22.45
C ASP A 511 -19.17 31.37 22.37
N ARG A 512 -18.86 30.08 22.53
CA ARG A 512 -17.49 29.54 22.46
C ARG A 512 -17.06 29.16 21.04
N TRP A 513 -17.97 29.10 20.07
CA TRP A 513 -17.65 28.67 18.70
C TRP A 513 -16.45 29.42 18.09
N PRO A 514 -16.34 30.76 18.18
CA PRO A 514 -15.20 31.46 17.60
C PRO A 514 -13.86 31.00 18.18
N ALA A 515 -13.79 30.80 19.50
CA ALA A 515 -12.58 30.34 20.18
C ALA A 515 -12.23 28.89 19.79
N VAL A 516 -13.23 28.00 19.77
CA VAL A 516 -13.08 26.60 19.38
C VAL A 516 -12.67 26.47 17.91
N VAL A 517 -13.28 27.24 17.02
CA VAL A 517 -12.93 27.26 15.58
C VAL A 517 -11.50 27.72 15.36
N VAL A 518 -11.07 28.82 16.01
CA VAL A 518 -9.68 29.28 15.94
C VAL A 518 -8.74 28.20 16.46
N ALA A 519 -9.04 27.60 17.61
CA ALA A 519 -8.25 26.51 18.17
C ALA A 519 -8.15 25.32 17.19
N ARG A 520 -9.27 24.85 16.63
CA ARG A 520 -9.32 23.75 15.65
C ARG A 520 -8.43 24.03 14.44
N VAL A 521 -8.55 25.22 13.85
CA VAL A 521 -7.74 25.63 12.68
C VAL A 521 -6.26 25.71 13.04
N THR A 522 -5.92 26.32 14.19
CA THR A 522 -4.51 26.43 14.63
C THR A 522 -3.87 25.07 14.89
N ARG A 523 -4.62 24.10 15.45
CA ARG A 523 -4.15 22.73 15.70
C ARG A 523 -4.00 21.94 14.40
N ALA A 524 -4.99 22.01 13.51
CA ALA A 524 -4.94 21.32 12.22
C ALA A 524 -3.72 21.77 11.39
N TRP A 525 -3.48 23.08 11.34
CA TRP A 525 -2.35 23.65 10.59
C TRP A 525 -1.03 23.71 11.38
N ASP A 526 -1.02 23.19 12.62
CA ASP A 526 0.15 23.17 13.50
C ASP A 526 0.81 24.55 13.61
N LEU A 527 0.02 25.63 13.72
CA LEU A 527 0.49 27.03 13.72
C LEU A 527 1.12 27.45 15.06
N GLN A 528 0.95 26.64 16.09
CA GLN A 528 1.59 26.82 17.38
C GLN A 528 2.29 25.51 17.72
N HIS A 529 3.63 25.56 17.84
CA HIS A 529 4.38 24.42 18.34
C HIS A 529 3.95 24.18 19.78
N SER A 530 3.20 23.10 19.99
CA SER A 530 2.68 22.73 21.31
C SER A 530 3.11 21.30 21.61
N ASP A 531 3.73 21.13 22.78
CA ASP A 531 4.00 19.80 23.35
C ASP A 531 2.73 18.94 23.41
N ASN A 532 1.55 19.58 23.54
CA ASN A 532 0.27 18.87 23.55
C ASN A 532 -0.04 18.20 22.21
N THR A 533 0.37 18.77 21.08
CA THR A 533 0.18 18.15 19.76
C THR A 533 1.09 16.93 19.58
N ALA A 534 2.34 17.02 20.03
CA ALA A 534 3.27 15.91 19.97
C ALA A 534 2.85 14.76 20.91
N LEU A 535 2.37 15.12 22.12
CA LEU A 535 1.83 14.16 23.09
C LEU A 535 0.56 13.48 22.56
N ALA A 536 -0.35 14.23 21.93
CA ALA A 536 -1.58 13.69 21.34
C ALA A 536 -1.28 12.64 20.26
N LEU A 537 -0.35 12.95 19.34
CA LEU A 537 0.09 12.01 18.30
C LEU A 537 0.83 10.80 18.90
N GLN A 538 1.52 10.97 20.03
CA GLN A 538 2.15 9.88 20.76
C GLN A 538 1.14 8.90 21.34
N LEU A 539 0.04 9.40 21.89
CA LEU A 539 -1.07 8.56 22.40
C LEU A 539 -1.72 7.74 21.28
N GLU A 540 -1.73 8.24 20.05
CA GLU A 540 -2.22 7.52 18.88
C GLU A 540 -1.16 6.58 18.24
N GLY A 541 -0.02 6.39 18.90
CA GLY A 541 0.99 5.39 18.52
C GLY A 541 2.17 5.90 17.70
N ARG A 542 2.30 7.23 17.50
CA ARG A 542 3.49 7.79 16.82
C ARG A 542 4.66 8.02 17.78
N PRO A 543 5.90 7.73 17.39
CA PRO A 543 7.07 8.14 18.18
C PRO A 543 7.12 9.68 18.30
N ARG A 544 7.36 10.19 19.51
CA ARG A 544 7.36 11.62 19.81
C ARG A 544 8.47 12.36 19.06
N ASP A 545 9.68 11.80 19.07
CA ASP A 545 10.86 12.34 18.38
C ASP A 545 10.63 12.53 16.87
N TRP A 546 9.99 11.57 16.24
CA TRP A 546 9.65 11.64 14.83
C TRP A 546 8.44 12.52 14.52
N THR A 547 7.53 12.65 15.49
CA THR A 547 6.43 13.62 15.41
C THR A 547 6.97 15.05 15.42
N GLU A 548 7.88 15.37 16.34
CA GLU A 548 8.54 16.69 16.41
C GLU A 548 9.33 17.01 15.12
N ARG A 549 10.07 16.03 14.58
CA ARG A 549 10.74 16.19 13.27
C ARG A 549 9.75 16.42 12.14
N GLY A 550 8.60 15.74 12.16
CA GLY A 550 7.52 15.95 11.19
C GLY A 550 6.93 17.36 11.27
N GLN A 551 6.75 17.89 12.48
CA GLN A 551 6.34 19.28 12.68
C GLN A 551 7.40 20.23 12.12
N TRP A 552 8.67 20.10 12.49
CA TRP A 552 9.74 20.94 11.93
C TRP A 552 9.79 20.89 10.40
N ALA A 553 9.67 19.70 9.80
CA ALA A 553 9.62 19.54 8.36
C ALA A 553 8.43 20.29 7.74
N TRP A 554 7.26 20.25 8.36
CA TRP A 554 6.09 21.03 7.95
C TRP A 554 6.39 22.53 7.92
N TRP A 555 6.92 23.08 9.00
CA TRP A 555 7.23 24.51 9.13
C TRP A 555 8.27 24.96 8.10
N VAL A 556 9.32 24.15 7.87
CA VAL A 556 10.36 24.43 6.87
C VAL A 556 9.80 24.42 5.45
N LEU A 557 8.88 23.50 5.14
CA LEU A 557 8.32 23.36 3.79
C LEU A 557 7.14 24.30 3.53
N LEU A 558 6.54 24.90 4.55
CA LEU A 558 5.37 25.77 4.40
C LEU A 558 5.65 26.96 3.48
N VAL A 559 6.73 27.71 3.74
CA VAL A 559 7.09 28.91 2.96
C VAL A 559 7.47 28.55 1.51
N PRO A 560 8.38 27.59 1.25
CA PRO A 560 8.64 27.11 -0.11
C PRO A 560 7.38 26.55 -0.80
N GLY A 561 6.51 25.87 -0.05
CA GLY A 561 5.24 25.34 -0.54
C GLY A 561 4.34 26.43 -1.12
N ILE A 562 4.08 27.47 -0.32
CA ILE A 562 3.30 28.64 -0.75
C ILE A 562 3.99 29.35 -1.92
N ALA A 563 5.31 29.55 -1.85
CA ALA A 563 6.08 30.17 -2.94
C ALA A 563 5.93 29.39 -4.26
N GLY A 564 5.94 28.06 -4.20
CA GLY A 564 5.72 27.20 -5.36
C GLY A 564 4.33 27.33 -5.96
N LEU A 565 3.29 27.43 -5.13
CA LEU A 565 1.92 27.72 -5.60
C LEU A 565 1.86 29.10 -6.27
N VAL A 566 2.56 30.10 -5.75
CA VAL A 566 2.67 31.43 -6.39
C VAL A 566 3.39 31.34 -7.73
N VAL A 567 4.48 30.57 -7.83
CA VAL A 567 5.20 30.32 -9.08
C VAL A 567 4.28 29.65 -10.11
N LEU A 568 3.53 28.61 -9.72
CA LEU A 568 2.55 27.95 -10.60
C LEU A 568 1.50 28.94 -11.11
N ARG A 569 0.95 29.77 -10.21
CA ARG A 569 -0.02 30.81 -10.57
C ARG A 569 0.57 31.80 -11.58
N ARG A 570 1.81 32.25 -11.37
CA ARG A 570 2.53 33.15 -12.29
C ARG A 570 2.81 32.51 -13.66
N ARG A 571 2.95 31.18 -13.71
CA ARG A 571 3.07 30.38 -14.95
C ARG A 571 1.72 30.09 -15.63
N GLY A 572 0.61 30.67 -15.14
CA GLY A 572 -0.73 30.45 -15.71
C GLY A 572 -1.38 29.12 -15.34
N VAL A 573 -0.79 28.34 -14.43
CA VAL A 573 -1.37 27.08 -13.95
C VAL A 573 -2.55 27.38 -13.02
N ALA A 574 -3.67 26.69 -13.23
CA ALA A 574 -4.82 26.78 -12.34
C ALA A 574 -4.49 26.13 -10.99
N ILE A 575 -4.22 26.95 -9.95
CA ILE A 575 -3.87 26.47 -8.60
C ILE A 575 -5.08 26.13 -7.73
N TRP A 576 -6.28 26.57 -8.11
CA TRP A 576 -7.48 26.37 -7.30
C TRP A 576 -7.78 24.89 -6.96
N PRO A 577 -7.49 23.87 -7.79
CA PRO A 577 -7.66 22.46 -7.41
C PRO A 577 -6.74 22.04 -6.26
N LEU A 578 -5.54 22.61 -6.17
CA LEU A 578 -4.63 22.36 -5.05
C LEU A 578 -5.10 23.10 -3.80
N VAL A 579 -5.51 24.37 -3.96
CA VAL A 579 -6.03 25.19 -2.86
C VAL A 579 -7.32 24.60 -2.28
N SER A 580 -8.14 23.92 -3.08
CA SER A 580 -9.36 23.28 -2.56
C SER A 580 -9.04 22.13 -1.59
N MET A 581 -7.88 21.48 -1.68
CA MET A 581 -7.45 20.50 -0.66
C MET A 581 -7.14 21.19 0.68
N LEU A 582 -6.48 22.35 0.64
CA LEU A 582 -6.23 23.15 1.84
C LEU A 582 -7.54 23.65 2.45
N ALA A 583 -8.48 24.10 1.60
CA ALA A 583 -9.80 24.48 2.06
C ALA A 583 -10.56 23.29 2.67
N MET A 584 -10.47 22.11 2.07
CA MET A 584 -11.12 20.89 2.57
C MET A 584 -10.59 20.52 3.96
N VAL A 585 -9.26 20.51 4.17
CA VAL A 585 -8.67 20.28 5.50
C VAL A 585 -9.20 21.28 6.54
N THR A 586 -9.31 22.55 6.15
CA THR A 586 -9.81 23.61 7.06
C THR A 586 -11.28 23.40 7.39
N VAL A 587 -12.13 23.10 6.40
CA VAL A 587 -13.56 22.83 6.60
C VAL A 587 -13.76 21.61 7.49
N THR A 588 -13.03 20.52 7.25
CA THR A 588 -13.08 19.32 8.10
C THR A 588 -12.63 19.62 9.52
N ALA A 589 -11.54 20.38 9.70
CA ALA A 589 -11.07 20.75 11.03
C ALA A 589 -12.08 21.60 11.80
N VAL A 590 -12.75 22.55 11.13
CA VAL A 590 -13.80 23.39 11.72
C VAL A 590 -15.00 22.55 12.12
N ALA A 591 -15.45 21.65 11.25
CA ALA A 591 -16.64 20.84 11.47
C ALA A 591 -16.45 19.78 12.58
N VAL A 592 -15.27 19.16 12.63
CA VAL A 592 -15.00 18.00 13.47
C VAL A 592 -14.05 18.38 14.61
N TYR A 593 -12.73 18.33 14.42
CA TYR A 593 -11.75 18.86 15.37
C TYR A 593 -10.40 19.12 14.69
N GLY A 594 -9.53 19.87 15.35
CA GLY A 594 -8.21 20.23 14.84
C GLY A 594 -7.15 19.19 15.16
N HIS A 595 -6.64 18.50 14.14
CA HIS A 595 -5.59 17.50 14.31
C HIS A 595 -4.68 17.39 13.08
N PRO A 596 -3.34 17.43 13.21
CA PRO A 596 -2.42 17.32 12.08
C PRO A 596 -2.55 16.01 11.27
N ARG A 597 -2.95 14.91 11.90
CA ARG A 597 -3.29 13.63 11.23
C ARG A 597 -4.20 13.81 10.01
N PHE A 598 -5.20 14.70 10.05
CA PHE A 598 -6.14 14.89 8.94
C PHE A 598 -5.66 15.88 7.88
N ARG A 599 -4.45 16.44 8.04
CA ARG A 599 -3.87 17.40 7.10
C ARG A 599 -3.15 16.73 5.92
N THR A 600 -3.03 15.40 5.83
CA THR A 600 -2.13 14.75 4.86
C THR A 600 -2.35 15.16 3.39
N VAL A 601 -3.57 15.48 2.98
CA VAL A 601 -3.87 16.02 1.64
C VAL A 601 -3.39 17.47 1.45
N GLY A 602 -3.38 18.27 2.52
CA GLY A 602 -2.75 19.58 2.55
C GLY A 602 -1.24 19.50 2.60
N ASP A 603 -0.69 18.54 3.35
CA ASP A 603 0.74 18.22 3.36
C ASP A 603 1.23 17.89 1.94
N LEU A 604 0.49 17.05 1.21
CA LEU A 604 0.76 16.75 -0.19
C LEU A 604 0.89 18.06 -0.99
N VAL A 605 -0.10 18.95 -0.93
CA VAL A 605 -0.07 20.21 -1.71
C VAL A 605 1.13 21.09 -1.37
N ILE A 606 1.45 21.25 -0.08
CA ILE A 606 2.58 22.08 0.36
C ILE A 606 3.92 21.48 -0.09
N VAL A 607 4.10 20.17 0.06
CA VAL A 607 5.33 19.48 -0.36
C VAL A 607 5.50 19.54 -1.89
N LEU A 608 4.43 19.37 -2.66
CA LEU A 608 4.46 19.52 -4.13
C LEU A 608 4.85 20.96 -4.52
N GLY A 609 4.26 21.96 -3.86
CA GLY A 609 4.63 23.36 -4.04
C GLY A 609 6.11 23.60 -3.74
N ALA A 610 6.64 23.04 -2.65
CA ALA A 610 8.04 23.19 -2.29
C ALA A 610 8.96 22.62 -3.37
N GLY A 611 8.59 21.47 -3.97
CA GLY A 611 9.32 20.90 -5.10
C GLY A 611 9.37 21.84 -6.32
N VAL A 612 8.26 22.52 -6.63
CA VAL A 612 8.21 23.52 -7.70
C VAL A 612 9.05 24.76 -7.38
N ALA A 613 9.02 25.24 -6.13
CA ALA A 613 9.80 26.40 -5.72
C ALA A 613 11.30 26.13 -5.81
N LEU A 614 11.76 24.97 -5.33
CA LEU A 614 13.15 24.56 -5.42
C LEU A 614 13.61 24.42 -6.88
N ASP A 615 12.78 23.81 -7.73
CA ASP A 615 13.07 23.74 -9.17
C ASP A 615 13.23 25.12 -9.81
N ALA A 616 12.39 26.08 -9.44
CA ALA A 616 12.42 27.43 -10.01
C ALA A 616 13.68 28.24 -9.66
N VAL A 617 14.37 27.91 -8.57
CA VAL A 617 15.61 28.58 -8.13
C VAL A 617 16.86 27.90 -8.70
N LEU A 618 16.77 26.61 -9.06
CA LEU A 618 17.92 25.89 -9.64
C LEU A 618 18.22 26.37 -11.07
N PRO A 619 19.51 26.60 -11.42
CA PRO A 619 19.90 27.02 -12.77
C PRO A 619 19.27 26.11 -13.82
N GLY A 620 18.56 26.70 -14.78
CA GLY A 620 18.02 25.96 -15.90
C GLY A 620 19.15 25.44 -16.78
N ARG A 621 19.06 24.18 -17.22
CA ARG A 621 19.73 23.80 -18.48
C ARG A 621 19.06 24.63 -19.57
N ARG A 622 19.67 25.75 -19.95
CA ARG A 622 19.32 26.47 -21.19
C ARG A 622 19.32 25.42 -22.31
N GLY A 623 18.21 25.33 -23.05
CA GLY A 623 18.02 24.31 -24.06
C GLY A 623 19.21 24.23 -25.02
N ALA A 624 19.67 23.01 -25.28
CA ALA A 624 20.27 22.74 -26.58
C ALA A 624 19.17 23.03 -27.62
N PRO A 625 19.49 23.71 -28.74
CA PRO A 625 18.52 23.89 -29.81
C PRO A 625 18.00 22.52 -30.23
N GLU A 626 16.69 22.37 -30.22
CA GLU A 626 15.99 21.27 -30.85
C GLU A 626 16.43 21.26 -32.31
N ALA A 627 17.20 20.25 -32.71
CA ALA A 627 17.53 20.04 -34.11
C ALA A 627 16.20 19.89 -34.84
N ALA A 628 15.95 20.79 -35.79
CA ALA A 628 14.77 20.74 -36.64
C ALA A 628 14.62 19.34 -37.22
N ASP A 629 13.45 18.75 -36.98
CA ASP A 629 12.98 17.53 -37.61
C ASP A 629 12.76 17.82 -39.10
N ASP A 630 13.80 17.60 -39.91
CA ASP A 630 13.73 17.60 -41.37
C ASP A 630 13.02 16.31 -41.81
N THR A 631 11.69 16.30 -41.64
CA THR A 631 10.80 15.37 -42.33
C THR A 631 9.90 16.15 -43.28
N ALA A 632 10.52 16.64 -44.35
CA ALA A 632 9.80 17.04 -45.54
C ALA A 632 9.11 15.79 -46.14
N ASP A 633 7.79 15.86 -46.17
CA ASP A 633 6.87 14.94 -46.83
C ASP A 633 7.17 14.90 -48.35
N PRO A 634 7.48 13.73 -48.96
CA PRO A 634 7.53 13.64 -50.41
C PRO A 634 6.10 13.55 -50.96
N THR A 635 5.68 14.63 -51.60
CA THR A 635 4.51 14.69 -52.50
C THR A 635 4.46 13.49 -53.45
N PRO A 636 3.28 12.90 -53.71
CA PRO A 636 3.13 11.89 -54.74
C PRO A 636 3.05 12.54 -56.12
N GLU A 637 3.98 12.21 -57.02
CA GLU A 637 3.80 12.49 -58.45
C GLU A 637 2.87 11.46 -59.11
N PRO A 638 2.04 11.88 -60.09
CA PRO A 638 1.10 11.00 -60.78
C PRO A 638 1.69 10.43 -62.07
N ALA A 639 1.60 9.12 -62.26
CA ALA A 639 1.27 8.41 -63.51
C ALA A 639 1.22 6.90 -63.26
#